data_AF-A0A812XB32-F1
#
_entry.id   AF-A0A812XB32-F1
#
_cell.length_a   1.000
_cell.length_b   1.000
_cell.length_c   1.000
_cell.angle_alpha   90.00
_cell.angle_beta   90.00
_cell.angle_gamma   90.00
#
_symmetry.space_group_name_H-M   'P 1'
#
loop_
_entity.id
_entity.type
_entity.pdbx_description
1 polymer ?
#
loop_
_entity_poly.entity_id
_entity_poly.type
_entity_poly.pdbx_seq_one_letter_code
_entity_poly.pdbx_strand_id
1 'polypeptide(L)'
;MLLTGTVNTLATKVQFGLTSIGLDGRAEVFHKPWFGTFNMLFAMSLVMVVERIGTSLAAACCRPRMKMEDALLPKEGSAEGRRRKILLVAIPAFSDLLATVLACIGIMYIPASVWQMLRGATLFFTGIFSVTLLKHKLYVFNWIGLLLCITGVVTVGYASVEGEKSGSGAQDSSSVAFGVTLTLLGQVVQAAQVIAEEYLMKDVDLPAVEIIGYEGLWGVLMMVVIVYPTLWLLPGPDHGHAEDIVDTLALVNNSHTLLCVVTIYLISCGTFNITGIAVTGALSAVHRMMLDASRTMIIWGFGLFVHYKVDPQSPFGEEWTSSSRLQLCGFLVLITGQAIYGEIIRLPGLRYPAQSFDDHAKFASPAAALNFASKARCSLRLLDALNVLLTELYRVAGQRGAECIPLVMECMTQRLAGRLQDLGTQAKLGVLEAVVTCVLKLQGSVWLTCLNQSQVRDKRLTPLDLQNLLEKAAEERHGRCKLVPKQSNKCRQIAVFMKRTKKAGILPRMLHEILQTRIMVKKALKALHKDVGNATEARARLLDARQFGLKMIANVTYGYTGASFSGRMPFVELADAIVQTARRTLERAVRWVEKEVAGAEVLYGDTDSMFVRLPGRSKEEAFKEGARIAKEVTSHNPTPVELQMDKVYWPCCLVSKKRYVGHAWTSPSDAAPVFDAKGIETVRRDQCAATQHVLRGALEVFFESRGDLSVLKQYIRRHVDRMREGRFNLHDFIFHHEVRPPDEYKGLGPLAAQAVRRSGASWPSPGERFSFVVAEGPPGSRLADVAVIPDEVTGGRPVAEAEAGRAPLYLDIEYYLERQMGPTLHRLFMLVRGPNGLQGQVDVRRWIAEGPRPKRRDVAAMALQSSSSASAMLSSMASGYSCQACGQRAGVGIRGTIGLCNHCQRGAAVPRLLDGMCQRGYWEKRIQGCREMCMRCCNSVDIEEDCRNIYCKVFFRKVNAQLQLSACVAPKSWPAAVDW
;
A
#
# COMPACT_ATOMS: atom_id res chain seq x y z
N MET A 1 -1.18 -12.77 -32.70
CA MET A 1 0.03 -13.61 -32.64
C MET A 1 -0.21 -14.99 -33.21
N LEU A 2 -0.99 -15.90 -32.60
CA LEU A 2 -1.19 -17.27 -33.13
C LEU A 2 -1.75 -17.29 -34.55
N LEU A 3 -2.89 -16.64 -34.79
CA LEU A 3 -3.54 -16.59 -36.11
C LEU A 3 -2.61 -16.00 -37.19
N THR A 4 -2.06 -14.81 -36.93
CA THR A 4 -1.20 -14.09 -37.88
C THR A 4 0.12 -14.83 -38.10
N GLY A 5 0.68 -15.47 -37.07
CA GLY A 5 1.84 -16.34 -37.20
C GLY A 5 1.57 -17.58 -38.06
N THR A 6 0.39 -18.19 -37.96
CA THR A 6 -0.02 -19.32 -38.82
C THR A 6 -0.16 -18.85 -40.26
N VAL A 7 -0.86 -17.75 -40.50
CA VAL A 7 -1.00 -17.15 -41.84
C VAL A 7 0.36 -16.80 -42.43
N ASN A 8 1.28 -16.27 -41.62
CA ASN A 8 2.65 -15.97 -42.03
C ASN A 8 3.36 -17.22 -42.59
N THR A 9 3.33 -18.31 -41.84
CA THR A 9 4.00 -19.57 -42.21
C THR A 9 3.38 -20.22 -43.45
N LEU A 10 2.04 -20.22 -43.53
CA LEU A 10 1.32 -20.74 -44.69
C LEU A 10 1.55 -19.88 -45.93
N ALA A 11 1.55 -18.55 -45.80
CA ALA A 11 1.83 -17.64 -46.90
C ALA A 11 3.25 -17.83 -47.45
N THR A 12 4.26 -18.01 -46.59
CA THR A 12 5.63 -18.36 -47.03
C THR A 12 5.66 -19.70 -47.77
N LYS A 13 4.99 -20.73 -47.24
CA LYS A 13 4.95 -22.05 -47.89
C LYS A 13 4.26 -21.98 -49.27
N VAL A 14 3.20 -21.18 -49.40
CA VAL A 14 2.52 -20.95 -50.68
C VAL A 14 3.39 -20.15 -51.64
N GLN A 15 4.06 -19.08 -51.17
CA GLN A 15 5.00 -18.29 -51.98
C GLN A 15 6.06 -19.16 -52.63
N PHE A 16 6.71 -20.02 -51.85
CA PHE A 16 7.77 -20.91 -52.36
C PHE A 16 7.27 -22.01 -53.31
N GLY A 17 5.96 -22.21 -53.44
CA GLY A 17 5.36 -23.16 -54.38
C GLY A 17 4.81 -22.52 -55.66
N LEU A 18 4.78 -21.18 -55.77
CA LEU A 18 4.26 -20.48 -56.95
C LEU A 18 5.34 -20.31 -58.02
N THR A 19 4.96 -20.49 -59.28
CA THR A 19 5.81 -20.21 -60.45
C THR A 19 5.43 -18.87 -61.08
N SER A 20 6.42 -18.12 -61.53
CA SER A 20 6.25 -16.85 -62.26
C SER A 20 7.32 -16.70 -63.33
N ILE A 21 7.15 -15.73 -64.22
CA ILE A 21 8.06 -15.47 -65.34
C ILE A 21 9.12 -14.45 -64.90
N GLY A 22 10.39 -14.85 -64.91
CA GLY A 22 11.54 -14.01 -64.56
C GLY A 22 12.00 -13.09 -65.70
N LEU A 23 13.08 -12.33 -65.47
CA LEU A 23 13.63 -11.37 -66.45
C LEU A 23 14.08 -12.03 -67.76
N ASP A 24 14.55 -13.27 -67.68
CA ASP A 24 15.00 -14.09 -68.81
C ASP A 24 13.84 -14.72 -69.62
N GLY A 25 12.58 -14.44 -69.24
CA GLY A 25 11.38 -14.98 -69.89
C GLY A 25 11.09 -16.46 -69.58
N ARG A 26 11.83 -17.06 -68.63
CA ARG A 26 11.64 -18.45 -68.17
C ARG A 26 10.72 -18.50 -66.96
N ALA A 27 9.96 -19.59 -66.84
CA ALA A 27 9.13 -19.86 -65.68
C ALA A 27 10.01 -20.40 -64.54
N GLU A 28 10.10 -19.66 -63.44
CA GLU A 28 10.89 -20.01 -62.26
C GLU A 28 10.00 -20.09 -61.02
N VAL A 29 10.37 -20.98 -60.09
CA VAL A 29 9.69 -21.10 -58.81
C VAL A 29 10.17 -19.96 -57.90
N PHE A 30 9.25 -19.30 -57.21
CA PHE A 30 9.55 -18.18 -56.33
C PHE A 30 10.25 -18.62 -55.03
N HIS A 31 11.52 -19.02 -55.10
CA HIS A 31 12.31 -19.46 -53.94
C HIS A 31 13.33 -18.38 -53.53
N LYS A 32 12.83 -17.26 -52.98
CA LYS A 32 13.62 -16.06 -52.64
C LYS A 32 13.52 -15.72 -51.13
N PRO A 33 14.29 -16.41 -50.25
CA PRO A 33 14.18 -16.26 -48.80
C PRO A 33 14.71 -14.91 -48.26
N TRP A 34 15.67 -14.27 -48.93
CA TRP A 34 16.22 -12.99 -48.50
C TRP A 34 15.22 -11.85 -48.75
N PHE A 35 14.51 -11.90 -49.87
CA PHE A 35 13.35 -11.05 -50.14
C PHE A 35 12.24 -11.22 -49.09
N GLY A 36 12.01 -12.44 -48.60
CA GLY A 36 11.12 -12.69 -47.46
C GLY A 36 11.55 -11.94 -46.19
N THR A 37 12.84 -12.02 -45.86
CA THR A 37 13.44 -11.31 -44.70
C THR A 37 13.31 -9.79 -44.83
N PHE A 38 13.55 -9.25 -46.03
CA PHE A 38 13.33 -7.84 -46.30
C PHE A 38 11.87 -7.42 -46.12
N ASN A 39 10.92 -8.20 -46.64
CA ASN A 39 9.49 -7.92 -46.48
C ASN A 39 9.05 -7.93 -45.01
N MET A 40 9.62 -8.79 -44.18
CA MET A 40 9.36 -8.81 -42.74
C MET A 40 9.84 -7.51 -42.07
N LEU A 41 11.10 -7.10 -42.29
CA LEU A 41 11.68 -5.87 -41.74
C LEU A 41 10.97 -4.61 -42.25
N PHE A 42 10.61 -4.61 -43.54
CA PHE A 42 9.84 -3.54 -44.16
C PHE A 42 8.44 -3.44 -43.55
N ALA A 43 7.74 -4.56 -43.35
CA ALA A 43 6.45 -4.58 -42.67
C ALA A 43 6.52 -4.00 -41.25
N MET A 44 7.59 -4.29 -40.50
CA MET A 44 7.82 -3.72 -39.16
C MET A 44 8.04 -2.20 -39.21
N SER A 45 8.78 -1.70 -40.20
CA SER A 45 9.01 -0.25 -40.38
C SER A 45 7.71 0.51 -40.73
N LEU A 46 6.81 -0.12 -41.50
CA LEU A 46 5.54 0.46 -41.92
C LEU A 46 4.55 0.64 -40.76
N VAL A 47 4.71 -0.09 -39.66
CA VAL A 47 3.85 0.03 -38.47
C VAL A 47 3.83 1.47 -37.95
N MET A 48 4.98 2.14 -37.88
CA MET A 48 5.06 3.54 -37.45
C MET A 48 4.33 4.47 -38.42
N VAL A 49 4.41 4.20 -39.72
CA VAL A 49 3.74 5.00 -40.75
C VAL A 49 2.24 4.87 -40.62
N VAL A 50 1.73 3.65 -40.41
CA VAL A 50 0.30 3.38 -40.20
C VAL A 50 -0.21 4.05 -38.92
N GLU A 51 0.55 3.99 -37.82
CA GLU A 51 0.19 4.68 -36.58
C GLU A 51 0.20 6.21 -36.74
N ARG A 52 1.22 6.76 -37.42
CA ARG A 52 1.34 8.20 -37.68
C ARG A 52 0.25 8.71 -38.61
N ILE A 53 -0.12 7.93 -39.63
CA ILE A 53 -1.24 8.25 -40.52
C ILE A 53 -2.57 8.13 -39.77
N GLY A 54 -2.77 7.09 -38.96
CA GLY A 54 -3.98 6.93 -38.14
C GLY A 54 -4.17 8.08 -37.16
N THR A 55 -3.10 8.49 -36.47
CA THR A 55 -3.11 9.66 -35.58
C THR A 55 -3.27 10.97 -36.36
N SER A 56 -2.68 11.10 -37.56
CA SER A 56 -2.81 12.30 -38.42
C SER A 56 -4.20 12.42 -39.08
N LEU A 57 -4.85 11.30 -39.41
CA LEU A 57 -6.23 11.26 -39.92
C LEU A 57 -7.23 11.54 -38.79
N ALA A 58 -7.00 10.98 -37.60
CA ALA A 58 -7.74 11.36 -36.39
C ALA A 58 -7.57 12.86 -36.08
N ALA A 59 -6.36 13.40 -36.26
CA ALA A 59 -6.05 14.82 -36.16
C ALA A 59 -6.74 15.67 -37.24
N ALA A 60 -6.80 15.18 -38.48
CA ALA A 60 -7.40 15.88 -39.62
C ALA A 60 -8.94 15.95 -39.50
N CYS A 61 -9.60 14.92 -38.98
CA CYS A 61 -11.03 14.94 -38.66
C CYS A 61 -11.36 15.85 -37.47
N CYS A 62 -10.40 16.20 -36.61
CA CYS A 62 -10.55 17.05 -35.43
C CYS A 62 -9.87 18.43 -35.58
N ARG A 63 -10.12 19.13 -36.68
CA ARG A 63 -9.28 20.26 -37.12
C ARG A 63 -9.26 21.56 -36.31
N PRO A 64 -10.18 21.94 -35.39
CA PRO A 64 -9.96 23.16 -34.61
C PRO A 64 -9.27 22.94 -33.25
N ARG A 65 -8.79 21.73 -32.91
CA ARG A 65 -8.39 21.40 -31.52
C ARG A 65 -6.91 21.08 -31.26
N MET A 66 -6.11 20.72 -32.27
CA MET A 66 -4.74 20.21 -32.04
C MET A 66 -3.60 21.24 -32.07
N LYS A 67 -3.79 22.44 -32.63
CA LYS A 67 -2.69 23.43 -32.68
C LYS A 67 -2.22 23.93 -31.30
N MET A 68 -2.99 23.70 -30.24
CA MET A 68 -2.65 24.13 -28.87
C MET A 68 -1.90 23.04 -28.07
N GLU A 69 -1.94 21.78 -28.51
CA GLU A 69 -1.28 20.65 -27.83
C GLU A 69 0.23 20.62 -28.12
N ASP A 70 0.66 20.91 -29.35
CA ASP A 70 2.09 20.90 -29.70
C ASP A 70 2.91 22.04 -29.07
N ALA A 71 2.27 23.15 -28.68
CA ALA A 71 2.93 24.29 -28.05
C ALA A 71 3.08 24.16 -26.51
N LEU A 72 2.37 23.21 -25.90
CA LEU A 72 2.37 22.94 -24.46
C LEU A 72 3.05 21.60 -24.10
N LEU A 73 3.43 20.82 -25.12
CA LEU A 73 4.34 19.72 -24.93
C LEU A 73 5.71 20.26 -24.49
N PRO A 74 6.24 19.75 -23.38
CA PRO A 74 7.59 20.05 -23.00
C PRO A 74 8.50 19.50 -24.09
N LYS A 75 9.41 20.33 -24.61
CA LYS A 75 10.57 19.83 -25.34
C LYS A 75 11.18 18.72 -24.49
N GLU A 76 11.15 17.50 -25.02
CA GLU A 76 11.73 16.33 -24.38
C GLU A 76 13.14 16.68 -23.92
N GLY A 77 13.59 16.08 -22.80
CA GLY A 77 14.97 16.22 -22.34
C GLY A 77 15.93 16.03 -23.52
N SER A 78 17.04 16.77 -23.51
CA SER A 78 18.05 16.87 -24.59
C SER A 78 17.83 15.85 -25.71
N ALA A 79 17.64 16.30 -26.96
CA ALA A 79 17.51 15.42 -28.13
C ALA A 79 18.54 14.26 -28.15
N GLU A 80 19.68 14.46 -27.50
CA GLU A 80 20.74 13.48 -27.24
C GLU A 80 20.29 12.25 -26.41
N GLY A 81 19.48 12.43 -25.36
CA GLY A 81 18.97 11.33 -24.53
C GLY A 81 17.96 10.44 -25.26
N ARG A 82 17.06 11.05 -26.06
CA ARG A 82 16.11 10.28 -26.89
C ARG A 82 16.83 9.58 -28.05
N ARG A 83 17.77 10.26 -28.71
CA ARG A 83 18.63 9.64 -29.74
C ARG A 83 19.40 8.45 -29.19
N ARG A 84 19.96 8.55 -27.97
CA ARG A 84 20.67 7.44 -27.32
C ARG A 84 19.76 6.24 -27.05
N LYS A 85 18.51 6.46 -26.62
CA LYS A 85 17.52 5.38 -26.45
C LYS A 85 17.16 4.71 -27.78
N ILE A 86 16.97 5.47 -28.85
CA ILE A 86 16.67 4.94 -30.19
C ILE A 86 17.87 4.18 -30.77
N LEU A 87 19.11 4.66 -30.55
CA LEU A 87 20.32 3.95 -30.95
C LEU A 87 20.46 2.59 -30.25
N LEU A 88 19.94 2.44 -29.03
CA LEU A 88 19.95 1.18 -28.30
C LEU A 88 19.09 0.09 -28.98
N VAL A 89 18.08 0.49 -29.76
CA VAL A 89 17.20 -0.42 -30.54
C VAL A 89 17.94 -1.07 -31.72
N ALA A 90 19.10 -0.55 -32.13
CA ALA A 90 19.92 -1.18 -33.16
C ALA A 90 20.45 -2.56 -32.73
N ILE A 91 20.60 -2.81 -31.42
CA ILE A 91 21.09 -4.09 -30.88
C ILE A 91 20.11 -5.24 -31.14
N PRO A 92 18.81 -5.16 -30.76
CA PRO A 92 17.85 -6.19 -31.12
C PRO A 92 17.65 -6.30 -32.64
N ALA A 93 17.67 -5.19 -33.39
CA ALA A 93 17.55 -5.22 -34.85
C ALA A 93 18.67 -6.00 -35.55
N PHE A 94 19.91 -5.81 -35.09
CA PHE A 94 21.04 -6.61 -35.56
C PHE A 94 20.89 -8.09 -35.17
N SER A 95 20.40 -8.35 -33.96
CA SER A 95 20.19 -9.71 -33.47
C SER A 95 19.09 -10.44 -34.26
N ASP A 96 18.00 -9.76 -34.62
CA ASP A 96 16.91 -10.31 -35.45
C ASP A 96 17.40 -10.66 -36.86
N LEU A 97 18.17 -9.77 -37.49
CA LEU A 97 18.77 -10.02 -38.79
C LEU A 97 19.78 -11.17 -38.73
N LEU A 98 20.67 -11.19 -37.74
CA LEU A 98 21.68 -12.23 -37.57
C LEU A 98 21.05 -13.61 -37.29
N ALA A 99 20.02 -13.66 -36.44
CA ALA A 99 19.28 -14.89 -36.17
C ALA A 99 18.61 -15.42 -37.45
N THR A 100 17.99 -14.53 -38.23
CA THR A 100 17.34 -14.88 -39.50
C THR A 100 18.33 -15.36 -40.55
N VAL A 101 19.48 -14.68 -40.72
CA VAL A 101 20.60 -15.10 -41.59
C VAL A 101 21.06 -16.51 -41.25
N LEU A 102 21.36 -16.77 -39.97
CA LEU A 102 21.85 -18.08 -39.51
C LEU A 102 20.79 -19.18 -39.73
N ALA A 103 19.52 -18.87 -39.50
CA ALA A 103 18.41 -19.80 -39.72
C ALA A 103 18.15 -20.09 -41.20
N CYS A 104 18.29 -19.08 -42.08
CA CYS A 104 18.13 -19.22 -43.53
C CYS A 104 19.30 -19.97 -44.19
N ILE A 105 20.53 -19.79 -43.71
CA ILE A 105 21.66 -20.62 -44.17
C ILE A 105 21.48 -22.05 -43.64
N GLY A 106 21.05 -22.21 -42.39
CA GLY A 106 20.82 -23.51 -41.75
C GLY A 106 19.80 -24.39 -42.49
N ILE A 107 18.69 -23.81 -42.99
CA ILE A 107 17.66 -24.57 -43.72
C ILE A 107 18.15 -25.12 -45.07
N MET A 108 19.25 -24.59 -45.63
CA MET A 108 19.82 -25.11 -46.88
C MET A 108 20.57 -26.43 -46.69
N TYR A 109 21.03 -26.70 -45.47
CA TYR A 109 21.85 -27.88 -45.13
C TYR A 109 21.09 -28.92 -44.31
N ILE A 110 19.85 -28.63 -43.92
CA ILE A 110 19.02 -29.48 -43.08
C ILE A 110 17.62 -29.62 -43.69
N PRO A 111 16.99 -30.80 -43.63
CA PRO A 111 15.57 -30.95 -43.92
C PRO A 111 14.70 -29.97 -43.13
N ALA A 112 13.64 -29.45 -43.78
CA ALA A 112 12.71 -28.50 -43.16
C ALA A 112 12.06 -29.04 -41.86
N SER A 113 11.86 -30.36 -41.77
CA SER A 113 11.38 -31.05 -40.57
C SER A 113 12.32 -30.85 -39.39
N VAL A 114 13.62 -31.14 -39.55
CA VAL A 114 14.63 -30.95 -38.51
C VAL A 114 14.83 -29.46 -38.18
N TRP A 115 14.79 -28.56 -39.17
CA TRP A 115 14.83 -27.11 -38.93
C TRP A 115 13.66 -26.64 -38.05
N GLN A 116 12.46 -27.14 -38.30
CA GLN A 116 11.27 -26.84 -37.49
C GLN A 116 11.38 -27.37 -36.06
N MET A 117 12.06 -28.51 -35.83
CA MET A 117 12.35 -29.02 -34.49
C MET A 117 13.31 -28.10 -33.72
N LEU A 118 14.37 -27.64 -34.40
CA LEU A 118 15.40 -26.81 -33.78
C LEU A 118 14.85 -25.45 -33.31
N ARG A 119 13.78 -24.92 -33.93
CA ARG A 119 13.09 -23.71 -33.46
C ARG A 119 12.56 -23.81 -32.02
N GLY A 120 12.29 -25.03 -31.54
CA GLY A 120 11.92 -25.28 -30.14
C GLY A 120 12.99 -24.89 -29.12
N ALA A 121 14.27 -24.87 -29.52
CA ALA A 121 15.39 -24.57 -28.64
C ALA A 121 15.40 -23.12 -28.14
N THR A 122 14.79 -22.18 -28.88
CA THR A 122 14.68 -20.77 -28.45
C THR A 122 13.97 -20.64 -27.11
N LEU A 123 12.94 -21.45 -26.86
CA LEU A 123 12.21 -21.45 -25.58
C LEU A 123 13.14 -21.77 -24.37
N PHE A 124 14.06 -22.71 -24.54
CA PHE A 124 15.01 -23.10 -23.51
C PHE A 124 15.99 -21.95 -23.19
N PHE A 125 16.60 -21.37 -24.22
CA PHE A 125 17.56 -20.28 -24.05
C PHE A 125 16.90 -19.01 -23.49
N THR A 126 15.67 -18.67 -23.90
CA THR A 126 14.93 -17.53 -23.34
C THR A 126 14.65 -17.71 -21.84
N GLY A 127 14.34 -18.93 -21.39
CA GLY A 127 14.17 -19.24 -19.96
C GLY A 127 15.45 -19.01 -19.15
N ILE A 128 16.60 -19.43 -19.67
CA ILE A 128 17.92 -19.22 -19.03
C ILE A 128 18.27 -17.72 -19.00
N PHE A 129 18.16 -17.03 -20.13
CA PHE A 129 18.48 -15.61 -20.25
C PHE A 129 17.56 -14.71 -19.40
N SER A 130 16.30 -15.10 -19.19
CA SER A 130 15.41 -14.40 -18.25
C SER A 130 15.95 -14.42 -16.81
N VAL A 131 16.59 -15.51 -16.39
CA VAL A 131 17.21 -15.63 -15.06
C VAL A 131 18.57 -14.94 -15.00
N THR A 132 19.42 -15.11 -16.03
CA THR A 132 20.80 -14.60 -15.99
C THR A 132 20.91 -13.11 -16.32
N LEU A 133 20.17 -12.62 -17.33
CA LEU A 133 20.27 -11.23 -17.82
C LEU A 133 19.28 -10.30 -17.13
N LEU A 134 17.99 -10.68 -17.01
CA LEU A 134 16.97 -9.86 -16.34
C LEU A 134 16.91 -10.09 -14.81
N LYS A 135 17.65 -11.07 -14.29
CA LYS A 135 17.70 -11.44 -12.85
C LYS A 135 16.32 -11.79 -12.27
N HIS A 136 15.39 -12.26 -13.11
CA HIS A 136 14.09 -12.73 -12.64
C HIS A 136 14.22 -14.02 -11.83
N LYS A 137 13.43 -14.16 -10.77
CA LYS A 137 13.37 -15.38 -9.96
C LYS A 137 12.30 -16.33 -10.52
N LEU A 138 12.74 -17.41 -11.17
CA LEU A 138 11.84 -18.51 -11.59
C LEU A 138 11.69 -19.51 -10.44
N TYR A 139 10.45 -19.81 -10.07
CA TYR A 139 10.11 -20.82 -9.05
C TYR A 139 10.20 -22.24 -9.64
N VAL A 140 10.21 -23.25 -8.76
CA VAL A 140 10.32 -24.67 -9.16
C VAL A 140 9.24 -25.08 -10.18
N PHE A 141 8.00 -24.60 -10.01
CA PHE A 141 6.92 -24.92 -10.95
C PHE A 141 7.12 -24.26 -12.34
N ASN A 142 7.77 -23.09 -12.41
CA ASN A 142 8.13 -22.46 -13.69
C ASN A 142 9.14 -23.31 -14.45
N TRP A 143 10.13 -23.88 -13.75
CA TRP A 143 11.10 -24.81 -14.35
C TRP A 143 10.42 -26.11 -14.81
N ILE A 144 9.50 -26.65 -14.03
CA ILE A 144 8.72 -27.84 -14.42
C ILE A 144 7.89 -27.55 -15.68
N GLY A 145 7.18 -26.42 -15.72
CA GLY A 145 6.39 -26.01 -16.89
C GLY A 145 7.27 -25.81 -18.14
N LEU A 146 8.44 -25.18 -17.99
CA LEU A 146 9.40 -24.98 -19.08
C LEU A 146 9.94 -26.31 -19.62
N LEU A 147 10.33 -27.23 -18.73
CA LEU A 147 10.82 -28.56 -19.12
C LEU A 147 9.75 -29.37 -19.87
N LEU A 148 8.49 -29.33 -19.40
CA LEU A 148 7.38 -29.98 -20.09
C LEU A 148 7.14 -29.40 -21.49
N CYS A 149 7.19 -28.08 -21.65
CA CYS A 149 7.08 -27.46 -22.97
C CYS A 149 8.19 -27.93 -23.92
N ILE A 150 9.44 -28.02 -23.45
CA ILE A 150 10.58 -28.50 -24.25
C ILE A 150 10.36 -29.95 -24.65
N THR A 151 9.97 -30.83 -23.71
CA THR A 151 9.65 -32.23 -24.00
C THR A 151 8.53 -32.34 -25.04
N GLY A 152 7.51 -31.50 -24.96
CA GLY A 152 6.44 -31.42 -25.95
C GLY A 152 6.96 -31.10 -27.35
N VAL A 153 7.76 -30.04 -27.51
CA VAL A 153 8.32 -29.66 -28.83
C VAL A 153 9.24 -30.75 -29.39
N VAL A 154 10.09 -31.35 -28.56
CA VAL A 154 11.00 -32.45 -28.98
C VAL A 154 10.20 -33.67 -29.44
N THR A 155 9.12 -34.01 -28.74
CA THR A 155 8.25 -35.15 -29.07
C THR A 155 7.53 -34.93 -30.40
N VAL A 156 6.95 -33.74 -30.61
CA VAL A 156 6.32 -33.37 -31.89
C VAL A 156 7.34 -33.45 -33.03
N GLY A 157 8.55 -32.93 -32.79
CA GLY A 157 9.61 -32.96 -33.76
C GLY A 157 10.05 -34.38 -34.15
N TYR A 158 10.28 -35.24 -33.16
CA TYR A 158 10.66 -36.63 -33.39
C TYR A 158 9.61 -37.38 -34.23
N ALA A 159 8.33 -37.15 -33.92
CA ALA A 159 7.22 -37.77 -34.64
C ALA A 159 7.14 -37.34 -36.11
N SER A 160 7.49 -36.09 -36.42
CA SER A 160 7.54 -35.59 -37.81
C SER A 160 8.67 -36.25 -38.63
N VAL A 161 9.83 -36.50 -38.02
CA VAL A 161 10.97 -37.17 -38.69
C VAL A 161 10.69 -38.66 -38.94
N GLU A 162 10.03 -39.33 -38.01
CA GLU A 162 9.66 -40.75 -38.18
C GLU A 162 8.67 -40.96 -39.34
N GLY A 163 7.80 -39.98 -39.60
CA GLY A 163 6.87 -40.00 -40.74
C GLY A 163 7.55 -39.83 -42.12
N GLU A 164 8.74 -39.22 -42.18
CA GLU A 164 9.45 -38.93 -43.44
C GLU A 164 10.43 -40.02 -43.90
N LYS A 165 10.67 -41.08 -43.11
CA LYS A 165 11.65 -42.16 -43.39
C LYS A 165 11.37 -43.02 -44.64
N SER A 166 10.40 -42.64 -45.47
CA SER A 166 10.01 -43.34 -46.70
C SER A 166 10.50 -42.65 -47.99
N GLY A 167 11.24 -41.53 -47.91
CA GLY A 167 11.73 -40.76 -49.07
C GLY A 167 13.23 -40.44 -49.00
N SER A 168 13.92 -40.65 -50.11
CA SER A 168 15.37 -40.70 -50.34
C SER A 168 16.22 -39.45 -50.04
N GLY A 169 17.48 -39.67 -49.62
CA GLY A 169 18.62 -38.78 -49.86
C GLY A 169 19.81 -38.98 -48.91
N ALA A 170 20.88 -39.64 -49.37
CA ALA A 170 22.15 -39.72 -48.62
C ALA A 170 22.85 -38.35 -48.63
N GLN A 171 22.51 -37.49 -47.65
CA GLN A 171 23.21 -36.24 -47.40
C GLN A 171 24.44 -36.48 -46.52
N ASP A 172 25.54 -35.78 -46.83
CA ASP A 172 26.82 -35.93 -46.14
C ASP A 172 26.69 -35.57 -44.65
N SER A 173 27.15 -36.43 -43.73
CA SER A 173 26.90 -36.25 -42.29
C SER A 173 27.53 -34.96 -41.73
N SER A 174 28.60 -34.47 -42.36
CA SER A 174 29.31 -33.24 -42.02
C SER A 174 28.51 -31.97 -42.38
N SER A 175 27.80 -31.96 -43.52
CA SER A 175 27.01 -30.81 -43.96
C SER A 175 25.74 -30.64 -43.14
N VAL A 176 25.10 -31.75 -42.76
CA VAL A 176 23.94 -31.75 -41.85
C VAL A 176 24.35 -31.24 -40.46
N ALA A 177 25.48 -31.69 -39.92
CA ALA A 177 26.00 -31.22 -38.62
C ALA A 177 26.33 -29.72 -38.62
N PHE A 178 26.90 -29.21 -39.73
CA PHE A 178 27.14 -27.79 -39.93
C PHE A 178 25.83 -26.99 -39.92
N GLY A 179 24.81 -27.44 -40.65
CA GLY A 179 23.49 -26.81 -40.66
C GLY A 179 22.86 -26.78 -39.26
N VAL A 180 22.85 -27.89 -38.54
CA VAL A 180 22.27 -27.99 -37.18
C VAL A 180 22.94 -27.00 -36.23
N THR A 181 24.26 -26.89 -36.30
CA THR A 181 25.04 -25.95 -35.47
C THR A 181 24.67 -24.50 -35.77
N LEU A 182 24.60 -24.11 -37.05
CA LEU A 182 24.19 -22.76 -37.45
C LEU A 182 22.77 -22.42 -37.00
N THR A 183 21.84 -23.38 -37.12
CA THR A 183 20.44 -23.18 -36.73
C THR A 183 20.29 -23.00 -35.22
N LEU A 184 21.03 -23.80 -34.42
CA LEU A 184 21.07 -23.65 -32.97
C LEU A 184 21.69 -22.33 -32.53
N LEU A 185 22.76 -21.89 -33.19
CA LEU A 185 23.36 -20.57 -32.94
C LEU A 185 22.35 -19.46 -33.22
N GLY A 186 21.59 -19.57 -34.32
CA GLY A 186 20.50 -18.65 -34.65
C GLY A 186 19.42 -18.60 -33.55
N GLN A 187 19.06 -19.74 -32.95
CA GLN A 187 18.08 -19.78 -31.85
C GLN A 187 18.58 -19.09 -30.57
N VAL A 188 19.88 -19.18 -30.27
CA VAL A 188 20.49 -18.46 -29.13
C VAL A 188 20.41 -16.94 -29.36
N VAL A 189 20.75 -16.49 -30.57
CA VAL A 189 20.68 -15.07 -30.94
C VAL A 189 19.23 -14.57 -30.88
N GLN A 190 18.27 -15.36 -31.38
CA GLN A 190 16.85 -15.02 -31.27
C GLN A 190 16.39 -14.92 -29.81
N ALA A 191 16.82 -15.84 -28.94
CA ALA A 191 16.48 -15.78 -27.52
C ALA A 191 17.03 -14.52 -26.85
N ALA A 192 18.24 -14.08 -27.21
CA ALA A 192 18.82 -12.83 -26.74
C ALA A 192 18.05 -11.60 -27.26
N GLN A 193 17.61 -11.62 -28.52
CA GLN A 193 16.80 -10.57 -29.16
C GLN A 193 15.50 -10.32 -28.37
N VAL A 194 14.72 -11.37 -28.07
CA VAL A 194 13.45 -11.23 -27.32
C VAL A 194 13.66 -10.75 -25.88
N ILE A 195 14.78 -11.10 -25.25
CA ILE A 195 15.11 -10.62 -23.90
C ILE A 195 15.55 -9.15 -23.92
N ALA A 196 16.30 -8.74 -24.95
CA ALA A 196 16.66 -7.33 -25.15
C ALA A 196 15.42 -6.47 -25.38
N GLU A 197 14.44 -6.94 -26.16
CA GLU A 197 13.13 -6.29 -26.30
C GLU A 197 12.41 -6.13 -24.94
N GLU A 198 12.36 -7.19 -24.11
CA GLU A 198 11.74 -7.13 -22.77
C GLU A 198 12.42 -6.09 -21.87
N TYR A 199 13.75 -6.02 -21.91
CA TYR A 199 14.54 -5.01 -21.20
C TYR A 199 14.24 -3.58 -21.69
N LEU A 200 14.16 -3.36 -23.00
CA LEU A 200 13.85 -2.03 -23.57
C LEU A 200 12.46 -1.53 -23.14
N MET A 201 11.49 -2.42 -23.01
CA MET A 201 10.15 -2.07 -22.54
C MET A 201 10.07 -1.85 -21.03
N LYS A 202 10.63 -2.76 -20.22
CA LYS A 202 10.40 -2.76 -18.76
C LYS A 202 11.39 -1.89 -18.00
N ASP A 203 12.64 -1.78 -18.46
CA ASP A 203 13.70 -1.06 -17.77
C ASP A 203 14.04 0.29 -18.43
N VAL A 204 13.97 0.39 -19.77
CA VAL A 204 14.29 1.63 -20.51
C VAL A 204 13.05 2.50 -20.79
N ASP A 205 11.86 1.93 -20.63
CA ASP A 205 10.54 2.55 -20.79
C ASP A 205 10.35 3.16 -22.19
N LEU A 206 10.59 2.34 -23.23
CA LEU A 206 10.33 2.69 -24.62
C LEU A 206 8.96 2.13 -25.06
N PRO A 207 8.13 2.92 -25.78
CA PRO A 207 6.87 2.43 -26.31
C PRO A 207 7.06 1.23 -27.25
N ALA A 208 6.26 0.19 -27.06
CA ALA A 208 6.33 -1.05 -27.83
C ALA A 208 6.28 -0.86 -29.36
N VAL A 209 5.46 0.08 -29.85
CA VAL A 209 5.33 0.37 -31.28
C VAL A 209 6.56 1.08 -31.84
N GLU A 210 7.18 1.97 -31.05
CA GLU A 210 8.44 2.62 -31.46
C GLU A 210 9.59 1.60 -31.55
N ILE A 211 9.67 0.64 -30.62
CA ILE A 211 10.70 -0.41 -30.64
C ILE A 211 10.64 -1.19 -31.96
N ILE A 212 9.48 -1.76 -32.33
CA ILE A 212 9.31 -2.50 -33.59
C ILE A 212 9.61 -1.63 -34.80
N GLY A 213 9.11 -0.38 -34.77
CA GLY A 213 9.28 0.56 -35.85
C GLY A 213 10.74 0.86 -36.17
N TYR A 214 11.51 1.18 -35.13
CA TYR A 214 12.96 1.43 -35.27
C TYR A 214 13.74 0.15 -35.55
N GLU A 215 13.32 -1.00 -35.00
CA GLU A 215 13.92 -2.29 -35.32
C GLU A 215 13.78 -2.61 -36.81
N GLY A 216 12.57 -2.46 -37.37
CA GLY A 216 12.33 -2.61 -38.80
C GLY A 216 13.12 -1.61 -39.65
N LEU A 217 13.21 -0.34 -39.22
CA LEU A 217 13.97 0.68 -39.95
C LEU A 217 15.48 0.38 -39.98
N TRP A 218 16.07 0.00 -38.84
CA TRP A 218 17.46 -0.44 -38.77
C TRP A 218 17.68 -1.71 -39.59
N GLY A 219 16.74 -2.66 -39.54
CA GLY A 219 16.79 -3.90 -40.33
C GLY A 219 16.79 -3.63 -41.83
N VAL A 220 15.87 -2.79 -42.34
CA VAL A 220 15.82 -2.39 -43.76
C VAL A 220 17.11 -1.70 -44.17
N LEU A 221 17.64 -0.80 -43.33
CA LEU A 221 18.93 -0.13 -43.59
C LEU A 221 20.07 -1.14 -43.72
N MET A 222 20.19 -2.10 -42.80
CA MET A 222 21.22 -3.15 -42.85
C MET A 222 21.03 -4.08 -44.06
N MET A 223 19.79 -4.40 -44.43
CA MET A 223 19.50 -5.19 -45.63
C MET A 223 19.97 -4.50 -46.90
N VAL A 224 19.64 -3.21 -47.07
CA VAL A 224 19.98 -2.45 -48.30
C VAL A 224 21.47 -2.12 -48.37
N VAL A 225 22.11 -1.78 -47.25
CA VAL A 225 23.50 -1.30 -47.22
C VAL A 225 24.52 -2.45 -47.14
N ILE A 226 24.17 -3.54 -46.45
CA ILE A 226 25.10 -4.64 -46.18
C ILE A 226 24.68 -5.89 -46.93
N VAL A 227 23.47 -6.42 -46.65
CA VAL A 227 23.10 -7.77 -47.09
C VAL A 227 22.92 -7.84 -48.62
N TYR A 228 22.14 -6.95 -49.22
CA TYR A 228 21.90 -6.97 -50.66
C TYR A 228 23.16 -6.78 -51.51
N PRO A 229 24.07 -5.83 -51.21
CA PRO A 229 25.37 -5.77 -51.87
C PRO A 229 26.21 -7.03 -51.69
N THR A 230 26.17 -7.67 -50.52
CA THR A 230 26.89 -8.93 -50.31
C THR A 230 26.30 -10.09 -51.10
N LEU A 231 24.97 -10.18 -51.22
CA LEU A 231 24.30 -11.23 -52.01
C LEU A 231 24.57 -11.08 -53.51
N TRP A 232 24.73 -9.84 -53.99
CA TRP A 232 25.17 -9.57 -55.35
C TRP A 232 26.63 -9.97 -55.60
N LEU A 233 27.51 -9.87 -54.59
CA LEU A 233 28.91 -10.26 -54.76
C LEU A 233 29.16 -11.77 -54.60
N LEU A 234 28.24 -12.49 -53.95
CA LEU A 234 28.36 -13.92 -53.70
C LEU A 234 27.89 -14.73 -54.92
N PRO A 235 28.69 -15.72 -55.39
CA PRO A 235 28.26 -16.59 -56.49
C PRO A 235 27.12 -17.49 -56.01
N GLY A 236 26.05 -17.56 -56.80
CA GLY A 236 24.88 -18.37 -56.47
C GLY A 236 24.05 -18.80 -57.68
N PRO A 237 22.97 -19.56 -57.43
CA PRO A 237 22.18 -20.23 -58.46
C PRO A 237 21.28 -19.29 -59.26
N ASP A 238 21.15 -18.04 -58.85
CA ASP A 238 20.19 -17.07 -59.38
C ASP A 238 20.92 -16.01 -60.22
N HIS A 239 20.96 -16.21 -61.54
CA HIS A 239 21.67 -15.33 -62.49
C HIS A 239 23.17 -15.08 -62.17
N GLY A 240 23.81 -16.02 -61.45
CA GLY A 240 25.21 -15.93 -61.02
C GLY A 240 25.40 -15.27 -59.65
N HIS A 241 24.32 -14.85 -59.00
CA HIS A 241 24.27 -14.23 -57.69
C HIS A 241 23.56 -15.13 -56.67
N ALA A 242 23.73 -14.86 -55.37
CA ALA A 242 23.06 -15.61 -54.30
C ALA A 242 21.54 -15.40 -54.29
N GLU A 243 21.08 -14.18 -54.59
CA GLU A 243 19.68 -13.84 -54.89
C GLU A 243 19.65 -12.54 -55.70
N ASP A 244 19.03 -12.55 -56.88
CA ASP A 244 18.83 -11.36 -57.72
C ASP A 244 17.48 -10.70 -57.38
N ILE A 245 17.57 -9.50 -56.79
CA ILE A 245 16.42 -8.72 -56.35
C ILE A 245 15.65 -8.14 -57.54
N VAL A 246 16.35 -7.81 -58.63
CA VAL A 246 15.72 -7.22 -59.81
C VAL A 246 14.86 -8.27 -60.50
N ASP A 247 15.36 -9.50 -60.60
CA ASP A 247 14.58 -10.65 -61.07
C ASP A 247 13.42 -10.98 -60.12
N THR A 248 13.67 -10.92 -58.81
CA THR A 248 12.61 -11.14 -57.80
C THR A 248 11.45 -10.15 -57.93
N LEU A 249 11.74 -8.87 -58.21
CA LEU A 249 10.71 -7.86 -58.44
C LEU A 249 9.96 -8.10 -59.77
N ALA A 250 10.63 -8.58 -60.81
CA ALA A 250 9.99 -8.97 -62.06
C ALA A 250 9.04 -10.17 -61.86
N LEU A 251 9.47 -11.20 -61.13
CA LEU A 251 8.66 -12.36 -60.77
C LEU A 251 7.36 -11.95 -60.03
N VAL A 252 7.45 -11.03 -59.06
CA VAL A 252 6.28 -10.53 -58.31
C VAL A 252 5.35 -9.69 -59.19
N ASN A 253 5.90 -8.84 -60.06
CA ASN A 253 5.11 -7.97 -60.93
C ASN A 253 4.34 -8.77 -62.01
N ASN A 254 4.92 -9.87 -62.49
CA ASN A 254 4.35 -10.67 -63.58
C ASN A 254 3.24 -11.64 -63.13
N SER A 255 3.02 -11.85 -61.83
CA SER A 255 2.00 -12.76 -61.31
C SER A 255 1.11 -12.11 -60.25
N HIS A 256 -0.16 -11.89 -60.59
CA HIS A 256 -1.16 -11.34 -59.65
C HIS A 256 -1.39 -12.23 -58.43
N THR A 257 -1.32 -13.56 -58.61
CA THR A 257 -1.45 -14.52 -57.50
C THR A 257 -0.28 -14.36 -56.52
N LEU A 258 0.94 -14.24 -57.04
CA LEU A 258 2.14 -14.05 -56.21
C LEU A 258 2.11 -12.70 -55.48
N LEU A 259 1.73 -11.61 -56.18
CA LEU A 259 1.56 -10.28 -55.59
C LEU A 259 0.56 -10.27 -54.42
N CYS A 260 -0.59 -10.95 -54.58
CA CYS A 260 -1.59 -11.09 -53.51
C CYS A 260 -1.02 -11.81 -52.29
N VAL A 261 -0.31 -12.94 -52.48
CA VAL A 261 0.25 -13.71 -51.36
C VAL A 261 1.39 -12.94 -50.67
N VAL A 262 2.24 -12.22 -51.42
CA VAL A 262 3.28 -11.31 -50.87
C VAL A 262 2.66 -10.19 -50.05
N THR A 263 1.54 -9.62 -50.50
CA THR A 263 0.83 -8.57 -49.76
C THR A 263 0.22 -9.11 -48.45
N ILE A 264 -0.39 -10.30 -48.48
CA ILE A 264 -0.92 -10.96 -47.28
C ILE A 264 0.21 -11.26 -46.28
N TYR A 265 1.34 -11.75 -46.77
CA TYR A 265 2.53 -12.01 -45.94
C TYR A 265 3.03 -10.74 -45.25
N LEU A 266 3.11 -9.61 -45.97
CA LEU A 266 3.54 -8.31 -45.44
C LEU A 266 2.62 -7.83 -44.31
N ILE A 267 1.30 -7.85 -44.51
CA ILE A 267 0.31 -7.45 -43.48
C ILE A 267 0.38 -8.39 -42.26
N SER A 268 0.49 -9.69 -42.51
CA SER A 268 0.56 -10.71 -41.46
C SER A 268 1.83 -10.59 -40.62
N CYS A 269 2.98 -10.30 -41.25
CA CYS A 269 4.26 -10.07 -40.56
C CYS A 269 4.21 -8.85 -39.64
N GLY A 270 3.70 -7.71 -40.11
CA GLY A 270 3.58 -6.51 -39.27
C GLY A 270 2.68 -6.75 -38.06
N THR A 271 1.51 -7.36 -38.28
CA THR A 271 0.57 -7.67 -37.19
C THR A 271 1.08 -8.75 -36.22
N PHE A 272 1.83 -9.74 -36.72
CA PHE A 272 2.50 -10.73 -35.88
C PHE A 272 3.51 -10.09 -34.93
N ASN A 273 4.40 -9.23 -35.43
CA ASN A 273 5.40 -8.57 -34.60
C ASN A 273 4.79 -7.60 -33.58
N ILE A 274 3.78 -6.79 -33.98
CA ILE A 274 3.02 -5.92 -33.05
C ILE A 274 2.39 -6.74 -31.92
N THR A 275 1.71 -7.84 -32.25
CA THR A 275 1.06 -8.66 -31.22
C THR A 275 2.07 -9.43 -30.37
N GLY A 276 3.23 -9.78 -30.92
CA GLY A 276 4.33 -10.44 -30.20
C GLY A 276 4.98 -9.53 -29.15
N ILE A 277 5.30 -8.28 -29.52
CA ILE A 277 5.86 -7.32 -28.56
C ILE A 277 4.83 -6.97 -27.47
N ALA A 278 3.54 -6.88 -27.84
CA ALA A 278 2.47 -6.58 -26.89
C ALA A 278 2.32 -7.69 -25.83
N VAL A 279 2.46 -8.97 -26.22
CA VAL A 279 2.50 -10.10 -25.29
C VAL A 279 3.72 -10.01 -24.36
N THR A 280 4.87 -9.62 -24.89
CA THR A 280 6.12 -9.50 -24.10
C THR A 280 6.02 -8.37 -23.07
N GLY A 281 5.44 -7.22 -23.46
CA GLY A 281 5.18 -6.10 -22.57
C GLY A 281 4.14 -6.41 -21.48
N ALA A 282 3.07 -7.14 -21.83
CA ALA A 282 2.01 -7.49 -20.88
C ALA A 282 2.38 -8.65 -19.94
N LEU A 283 3.14 -9.63 -20.44
CA LEU A 283 3.55 -10.84 -19.71
C LEU A 283 5.09 -10.88 -19.61
N SER A 284 5.75 -11.62 -20.48
CA SER A 284 7.22 -11.81 -20.52
C SER A 284 7.65 -12.41 -21.85
N ALA A 285 8.94 -12.36 -22.17
CA ALA A 285 9.56 -13.03 -23.32
C ALA A 285 9.29 -14.54 -23.35
N VAL A 286 9.34 -15.22 -22.20
CA VAL A 286 9.11 -16.68 -22.11
C VAL A 286 7.69 -17.03 -22.57
N HIS A 287 6.68 -16.26 -22.13
CA HIS A 287 5.29 -16.42 -22.58
C HIS A 287 5.12 -16.19 -24.09
N ARG A 288 5.82 -15.21 -24.69
CA ARG A 288 5.84 -15.00 -26.15
C ARG A 288 6.38 -16.25 -26.86
N MET A 289 7.49 -16.82 -26.40
CA MET A 289 8.08 -18.03 -27.00
C MET A 289 7.22 -19.27 -26.82
N MET A 290 6.53 -19.41 -25.70
CA MET A 290 5.54 -20.49 -25.49
C MET A 290 4.38 -20.39 -26.49
N LEU A 291 3.86 -19.18 -26.74
CA LEU A 291 2.83 -18.97 -27.76
C LEU A 291 3.36 -19.20 -29.18
N ASP A 292 4.62 -18.89 -29.47
CA ASP A 292 5.17 -19.21 -30.79
C ASP A 292 5.28 -20.73 -31.01
N ALA A 293 5.65 -21.49 -29.97
CA ALA A 293 5.71 -22.94 -30.04
C ALA A 293 4.32 -23.58 -30.28
N SER A 294 3.24 -23.03 -29.70
CA SER A 294 1.88 -23.58 -29.89
C SER A 294 1.28 -23.32 -31.28
N ARG A 295 1.88 -22.43 -32.08
CA ARG A 295 1.50 -22.23 -33.49
C ARG A 295 1.62 -23.52 -34.32
N THR A 296 2.61 -24.36 -34.03
CA THR A 296 2.86 -25.62 -34.75
C THR A 296 1.65 -26.56 -34.73
N MET A 297 0.90 -26.58 -33.63
CA MET A 297 -0.35 -27.34 -33.50
C MET A 297 -1.45 -26.83 -34.44
N ILE A 298 -1.56 -25.51 -34.61
CA ILE A 298 -2.57 -24.89 -35.49
C ILE A 298 -2.25 -25.18 -36.95
N ILE A 299 -0.97 -25.13 -37.33
CA ILE A 299 -0.52 -25.46 -38.68
C ILE A 299 -0.79 -26.93 -38.98
N TRP A 300 -0.45 -27.84 -38.05
CA TRP A 300 -0.72 -29.27 -38.19
C TRP A 300 -2.23 -29.55 -38.34
N GLY A 301 -3.07 -28.93 -37.52
CA GLY A 301 -4.53 -29.05 -37.64
C GLY A 301 -5.07 -28.52 -38.97
N PHE A 302 -4.48 -27.46 -39.51
CA PHE A 302 -4.80 -26.96 -40.86
C PHE A 302 -4.34 -27.93 -41.95
N GLY A 303 -3.17 -28.56 -41.80
CA GLY A 303 -2.67 -29.59 -42.72
C GLY A 303 -3.62 -30.80 -42.82
N LEU A 304 -4.09 -31.32 -41.69
CA LEU A 304 -5.12 -32.37 -41.66
C LEU A 304 -6.43 -31.91 -42.32
N PHE A 305 -6.85 -30.68 -42.06
CA PHE A 305 -8.06 -30.11 -42.67
C PHE A 305 -7.96 -30.04 -44.19
N VAL A 306 -6.82 -29.58 -44.73
CA VAL A 306 -6.60 -29.48 -46.18
C VAL A 306 -6.68 -30.86 -46.84
N HIS A 307 -6.01 -31.87 -46.26
CA HIS A 307 -5.99 -33.22 -46.82
C HIS A 307 -7.38 -33.87 -46.87
N TYR A 308 -8.18 -33.74 -45.80
CA TYR A 308 -9.48 -34.42 -45.72
C TYR A 308 -10.67 -33.60 -46.25
N LYS A 309 -10.57 -32.27 -46.36
CA LYS A 309 -11.72 -31.41 -46.72
C LYS A 309 -11.52 -30.52 -47.94
N VAL A 310 -10.29 -30.24 -48.36
CA VAL A 310 -10.02 -29.30 -49.46
C VAL A 310 -9.50 -30.03 -50.68
N ASP A 311 -8.36 -30.70 -50.56
CA ASP A 311 -7.73 -31.43 -51.66
C ASP A 311 -6.73 -32.48 -51.10
N PRO A 312 -7.01 -33.79 -51.27
CA PRO A 312 -6.13 -34.86 -50.81
C PRO A 312 -4.77 -34.92 -51.52
N GLN A 313 -4.65 -34.39 -52.75
CA GLN A 313 -3.41 -34.40 -53.53
C GLN A 313 -2.56 -33.14 -53.34
N SER A 314 -3.04 -32.20 -52.54
CA SER A 314 -2.34 -30.95 -52.27
C SER A 314 -1.05 -31.20 -51.47
N PRO A 315 0.10 -30.60 -51.86
CA PRO A 315 1.37 -30.68 -51.13
C PRO A 315 1.33 -29.96 -49.75
N PHE A 316 0.18 -29.34 -49.44
CA PHE A 316 -0.07 -28.65 -48.18
C PHE A 316 -0.85 -29.51 -47.17
N GLY A 317 -1.42 -30.64 -47.59
CA GLY A 317 -2.16 -31.56 -46.73
C GLY A 317 -1.25 -32.55 -46.00
N GLU A 318 -1.60 -32.89 -44.75
CA GLU A 318 -0.94 -33.97 -43.98
C GLU A 318 -1.96 -35.09 -43.74
N GLU A 319 -1.57 -36.35 -43.99
CA GLU A 319 -2.40 -37.53 -43.72
C GLU A 319 -2.27 -37.96 -42.25
N TRP A 320 -3.34 -38.52 -41.69
CA TRP A 320 -3.30 -39.13 -40.37
C TRP A 320 -2.53 -40.47 -40.38
N THR A 321 -1.33 -40.50 -39.79
CA THR A 321 -0.49 -41.70 -39.68
C THR A 321 -0.33 -42.17 -38.23
N SER A 322 0.33 -43.31 -38.01
CA SER A 322 0.64 -43.78 -36.64
C SER A 322 1.49 -42.78 -35.86
N SER A 323 2.38 -42.04 -36.53
CA SER A 323 3.21 -40.98 -35.94
C SER A 323 2.41 -39.73 -35.57
N SER A 324 1.24 -39.50 -36.20
CA SER A 324 0.33 -38.40 -35.83
C SER A 324 -0.24 -38.54 -34.42
N ARG A 325 -0.35 -39.77 -33.89
CA ARG A 325 -0.70 -40.01 -32.48
C ARG A 325 0.36 -39.47 -31.52
N LEU A 326 1.62 -39.61 -31.90
CA LEU A 326 2.75 -39.10 -31.11
C LEU A 326 2.84 -37.57 -31.19
N GLN A 327 2.56 -36.97 -32.35
CA GLN A 327 2.42 -35.51 -32.51
C GLN A 327 1.32 -34.94 -31.60
N LEU A 328 0.14 -35.58 -31.57
CA LEU A 328 -0.96 -35.16 -30.69
C LEU A 328 -0.57 -35.23 -29.20
N CYS A 329 0.12 -36.30 -28.79
CA CYS A 329 0.65 -36.43 -27.43
C CYS A 329 1.63 -35.29 -27.10
N GLY A 330 2.56 -34.98 -28.00
CA GLY A 330 3.50 -33.86 -27.85
C GLY A 330 2.80 -32.50 -27.69
N PHE A 331 1.73 -32.23 -28.45
CA PHE A 331 0.94 -31.00 -28.30
C PHE A 331 0.20 -30.92 -26.95
N LEU A 332 -0.34 -32.03 -26.44
CA LEU A 332 -0.99 -32.07 -25.12
C LEU A 332 0.01 -31.81 -23.99
N VAL A 333 1.23 -32.37 -24.09
CA VAL A 333 2.32 -32.12 -23.14
C VAL A 333 2.74 -30.65 -23.18
N LEU A 334 2.85 -30.06 -24.38
CA LEU A 334 3.17 -28.66 -24.57
C LEU A 334 2.14 -27.72 -23.92
N ILE A 335 0.84 -27.93 -24.17
CA ILE A 335 -0.23 -27.13 -23.56
C ILE A 335 -0.23 -27.28 -22.03
N THR A 336 0.00 -28.50 -21.53
CA THR A 336 0.07 -28.77 -20.09
C THR A 336 1.22 -28.01 -19.44
N GLY A 337 2.41 -28.01 -20.07
CA GLY A 337 3.57 -27.24 -19.62
C GLY A 337 3.28 -25.73 -19.54
N GLN A 338 2.58 -25.18 -20.55
CA GLN A 338 2.16 -23.78 -20.56
C GLN A 338 1.19 -23.45 -19.43
N ALA A 339 0.22 -24.33 -19.18
CA ALA A 339 -0.78 -24.14 -18.13
C ALA A 339 -0.17 -24.20 -16.72
N ILE A 340 0.86 -25.02 -16.51
CA ILE A 340 1.62 -25.08 -15.24
C ILE A 340 2.48 -23.82 -15.07
N TYR A 341 3.18 -23.39 -16.14
CA TYR A 341 3.99 -22.17 -16.11
C TYR A 341 3.16 -20.92 -15.83
N GLY A 342 1.97 -20.81 -16.44
CA GLY A 342 1.03 -19.70 -16.26
C GLY A 342 0.16 -19.79 -15.00
N GLU A 343 0.45 -20.71 -14.07
CA GLU A 343 -0.31 -20.95 -12.82
C GLU A 343 -1.81 -21.31 -13.00
N ILE A 344 -2.22 -21.68 -14.22
CA ILE A 344 -3.59 -22.14 -14.52
C ILE A 344 -3.82 -23.51 -13.87
N ILE A 345 -2.80 -24.38 -13.92
CA ILE A 345 -2.78 -25.68 -13.25
C ILE A 345 -1.79 -25.61 -12.08
N ARG A 346 -2.29 -25.75 -10.85
CA ARG A 346 -1.47 -25.75 -9.64
C ARG A 346 -1.16 -27.18 -9.21
N LEU A 347 0.13 -27.53 -9.21
CA LEU A 347 0.65 -28.78 -8.66
C LEU A 347 0.60 -28.75 -7.11
N PRO A 348 0.07 -29.80 -6.47
CA PRO A 348 0.01 -29.91 -5.02
C PRO A 348 1.43 -30.05 -4.42
N GLY A 349 1.67 -29.42 -3.27
CA GLY A 349 2.95 -29.52 -2.54
C GLY A 349 4.04 -28.51 -2.93
N LEU A 350 3.85 -27.69 -3.97
CA LEU A 350 4.77 -26.62 -4.34
C LEU A 350 4.36 -25.27 -3.74
N ARG A 351 5.37 -24.43 -3.43
CA ARG A 351 5.16 -23.09 -2.86
C ARG A 351 4.93 -22.08 -4.00
N TYR A 352 3.73 -21.51 -4.04
CA TYR A 352 3.37 -20.43 -4.97
C TYR A 352 3.58 -19.08 -4.29
N PRO A 353 4.04 -18.04 -5.01
CA PRO A 353 4.16 -16.70 -4.45
C PRO A 353 2.78 -16.23 -3.96
N ALA A 354 2.74 -15.65 -2.75
CA ALA A 354 1.54 -15.00 -2.26
C ALA A 354 1.26 -13.80 -3.16
N GLN A 355 0.12 -13.80 -3.84
CA GLN A 355 -0.30 -12.70 -4.71
C GLN A 355 -0.26 -11.39 -3.90
N SER A 356 0.66 -10.50 -4.26
CA SER A 356 0.64 -9.15 -3.73
C SER A 356 -0.61 -8.46 -4.26
N PHE A 357 -1.27 -7.66 -3.43
CA PHE A 357 -2.47 -6.91 -3.84
C PHE A 357 -2.20 -5.94 -5.01
N ASP A 358 -0.92 -5.66 -5.33
CA ASP A 358 -0.48 -4.84 -6.46
C ASP A 358 -0.43 -5.61 -7.80
N ASP A 359 -0.27 -6.94 -7.81
CA ASP A 359 -0.13 -7.71 -9.05
C ASP A 359 -1.47 -7.93 -9.78
N HIS A 360 -2.60 -7.79 -9.09
CA HIS A 360 -3.91 -7.71 -9.74
C HIS A 360 -4.09 -6.47 -10.61
N ALA A 361 -3.20 -5.46 -10.49
CA ALA A 361 -3.17 -4.35 -11.43
C ALA A 361 -2.41 -4.68 -12.73
N LYS A 362 -1.54 -5.70 -12.72
CA LYS A 362 -0.70 -6.10 -13.87
C LYS A 362 -1.26 -7.31 -14.63
N PHE A 363 -1.87 -8.28 -13.95
CA PHE A 363 -2.52 -9.44 -14.58
C PHE A 363 -4.03 -9.27 -14.79
N ALA A 364 -4.42 -8.07 -15.23
CA ALA A 364 -5.74 -7.90 -15.80
C ALA A 364 -5.69 -8.36 -17.27
N SER A 365 -6.27 -9.53 -17.57
CA SER A 365 -6.70 -9.84 -18.94
C SER A 365 -7.45 -8.64 -19.54
N PRO A 366 -7.56 -8.45 -20.86
CA PRO A 366 -8.39 -7.37 -21.41
C PRO A 366 -9.81 -7.34 -20.82
N ALA A 367 -10.34 -8.51 -20.44
CA ALA A 367 -11.60 -8.67 -19.73
C ALA A 367 -11.55 -8.26 -18.23
N ALA A 368 -10.43 -8.46 -17.53
CA ALA A 368 -10.22 -7.99 -16.17
C ALA A 368 -9.77 -6.52 -16.10
N ALA A 369 -9.17 -5.97 -17.15
CA ALA A 369 -9.00 -4.53 -17.35
C ALA A 369 -10.37 -3.89 -17.57
N LEU A 370 -11.29 -4.57 -18.27
CA LEU A 370 -12.71 -4.25 -18.26
C LEU A 370 -13.35 -4.37 -16.86
N ASN A 371 -12.95 -5.37 -16.05
CA ASN A 371 -13.46 -5.56 -14.67
C ASN A 371 -12.81 -4.68 -13.58
N PHE A 372 -11.65 -4.06 -13.83
CA PHE A 372 -11.02 -3.06 -12.95
C PHE A 372 -11.35 -1.62 -13.41
N ALA A 373 -11.43 -1.39 -14.73
CA ALA A 373 -12.17 -0.26 -15.30
C ALA A 373 -13.59 -0.22 -14.75
N SER A 374 -14.13 -1.38 -14.42
CA SER A 374 -15.43 -1.57 -13.81
C SER A 374 -15.63 -0.91 -12.44
N LYS A 375 -14.54 -0.67 -11.69
CA LYS A 375 -14.53 0.09 -10.42
C LYS A 375 -14.08 1.54 -10.61
N ALA A 376 -13.34 1.86 -11.69
CA ALA A 376 -13.12 3.23 -12.18
C ALA A 376 -14.35 3.81 -12.93
N ARG A 377 -15.44 3.04 -13.07
CA ARG A 377 -16.64 3.38 -13.83
C ARG A 377 -17.43 4.58 -13.30
N CYS A 378 -17.23 5.08 -12.09
CA CYS A 378 -18.06 6.20 -11.64
C CYS A 378 -17.71 7.50 -12.40
N SER A 379 -16.42 7.82 -12.50
CA SER A 379 -15.96 8.94 -13.31
C SER A 379 -16.05 8.62 -14.80
N LEU A 380 -15.61 7.43 -15.23
CA LEU A 380 -15.59 7.04 -16.65
C LEU A 380 -16.99 6.89 -17.27
N ARG A 381 -18.00 6.33 -16.57
CA ARG A 381 -19.39 6.29 -17.09
C ARG A 381 -19.99 7.69 -17.25
N LEU A 382 -19.72 8.58 -16.30
CA LEU A 382 -20.16 9.98 -16.38
C LEU A 382 -19.45 10.71 -17.52
N LEU A 383 -18.18 10.39 -17.76
CA LEU A 383 -17.39 10.94 -18.86
C LEU A 383 -17.84 10.40 -20.22
N ASP A 384 -18.11 9.11 -20.34
CA ASP A 384 -18.68 8.47 -21.53
C ASP A 384 -20.07 9.03 -21.83
N ALA A 385 -20.93 9.14 -20.81
CA ALA A 385 -22.27 9.74 -20.95
C ALA A 385 -22.24 11.24 -21.30
N LEU A 386 -21.13 11.93 -21.05
CA LEU A 386 -20.93 13.34 -21.36
C LEU A 386 -20.00 13.56 -22.56
N ASN A 387 -19.53 12.48 -23.20
CA ASN A 387 -18.60 12.48 -24.32
C ASN A 387 -17.31 13.29 -24.04
N VAL A 388 -16.69 13.06 -22.88
CA VAL A 388 -15.48 13.75 -22.41
C VAL A 388 -14.31 12.77 -22.35
N LEU A 389 -13.25 13.04 -23.11
CA LEU A 389 -12.00 12.30 -23.06
C LEU A 389 -11.14 12.76 -21.87
N LEU A 390 -10.58 11.80 -21.12
CA LEU A 390 -9.55 12.06 -20.11
C LEU A 390 -8.18 12.13 -20.79
N THR A 391 -7.36 13.11 -20.39
CA THR A 391 -5.96 13.20 -20.81
C THR A 391 -5.06 12.53 -19.77
N GLU A 392 -4.10 11.71 -20.21
CA GLU A 392 -3.07 11.20 -19.29
C GLU A 392 -2.05 12.31 -18.99
N LEU A 393 -2.03 12.78 -17.74
CA LEU A 393 -1.05 13.76 -17.26
C LEU A 393 0.11 13.01 -16.61
N TYR A 394 1.07 12.53 -17.39
CA TYR A 394 2.23 11.75 -16.90
C TYR A 394 3.28 12.56 -16.11
N ARG A 395 3.09 13.87 -15.91
CA ARG A 395 4.07 14.76 -15.24
C ARG A 395 3.67 15.12 -13.82
N VAL A 396 3.60 14.11 -12.96
CA VAL A 396 3.37 14.26 -11.51
C VAL A 396 4.61 14.86 -10.82
N ALA A 397 5.83 14.50 -11.27
CA ALA A 397 7.08 14.95 -10.65
C ALA A 397 7.44 16.42 -10.91
N GLY A 398 6.89 17.03 -11.96
CA GLY A 398 7.17 18.42 -12.36
C GLY A 398 6.07 19.44 -12.01
N GLN A 399 4.99 18.98 -11.35
CA GLN A 399 3.90 19.87 -10.95
C GLN A 399 4.27 20.73 -9.76
N ARG A 400 3.63 21.88 -9.61
CA ARG A 400 3.81 22.72 -8.43
C ARG A 400 3.26 22.01 -7.19
N GLY A 401 3.93 22.22 -6.05
CA GLY A 401 3.38 21.80 -4.76
C GLY A 401 2.12 22.59 -4.40
N ALA A 402 1.23 21.99 -3.61
CA ALA A 402 0.09 22.71 -3.04
C ALA A 402 0.58 23.80 -2.07
N GLU A 403 0.13 25.04 -2.27
CA GLU A 403 0.56 26.19 -1.47
C GLU A 403 -0.47 26.58 -0.40
N CYS A 404 -1.73 26.18 -0.57
CA CYS A 404 -2.80 26.48 0.38
C CYS A 404 -2.87 25.43 1.49
N ILE A 405 -2.76 25.90 2.73
CA ILE A 405 -2.85 25.07 3.93
C ILE A 405 -4.21 25.34 4.60
N PRO A 406 -4.92 24.30 5.06
CA PRO A 406 -6.19 24.47 5.76
C PRO A 406 -6.00 25.23 7.08
N LEU A 407 -7.05 25.94 7.49
CA LEU A 407 -6.99 26.72 8.73
C LEU A 407 -7.19 25.82 9.94
N VAL A 408 -6.18 25.79 10.82
CA VAL A 408 -6.30 25.29 12.19
C VAL A 408 -5.94 26.45 13.12
N MET A 409 -6.95 27.03 13.76
CA MET A 409 -6.76 28.14 14.69
C MET A 409 -5.93 27.68 15.89
N GLU A 410 -5.12 28.59 16.42
CA GLU A 410 -4.48 28.36 17.71
C GLU A 410 -5.52 28.35 18.81
N CYS A 411 -5.40 27.39 19.72
CA CYS A 411 -6.26 27.33 20.90
C CYS A 411 -5.98 28.55 21.79
N MET A 412 -7.05 29.15 22.30
CA MET A 412 -7.00 30.30 23.20
C MET A 412 -6.11 30.12 24.44
N THR A 413 -5.90 28.87 24.90
CA THR A 413 -4.98 28.52 25.99
C THR A 413 -3.55 29.02 25.76
N GLN A 414 -3.10 29.14 24.49
CA GLN A 414 -1.79 29.71 24.14
C GLN A 414 -1.83 31.22 23.83
N ARG A 415 -2.93 31.75 23.28
CA ARG A 415 -3.08 33.20 22.99
C ARG A 415 -3.15 34.05 24.26
N LEU A 416 -3.77 33.54 25.32
CA LEU A 416 -3.87 34.25 26.60
C LEU A 416 -2.61 34.12 27.46
N ALA A 417 -1.78 33.09 27.27
CA ALA A 417 -0.51 32.97 27.99
C ALA A 417 0.42 34.19 27.76
N GLY A 418 0.31 34.86 26.61
CA GLY A 418 1.03 36.11 26.31
C GLY A 418 0.30 37.40 26.67
N ARG A 419 -1.01 37.37 26.99
CA ARG A 419 -1.83 38.55 27.32
C ARG A 419 -2.21 38.67 28.81
N LEU A 420 -1.93 37.64 29.61
CA LEU A 420 -2.33 37.53 31.02
C LEU A 420 -1.39 38.26 32.01
N GLN A 421 -0.60 39.24 31.56
CA GLN A 421 0.12 40.14 32.46
C GLN A 421 -0.76 41.31 32.95
N ASP A 422 -1.85 41.67 32.25
CA ASP A 422 -2.52 42.98 32.46
C ASP A 422 -3.97 42.94 32.94
N LEU A 423 -4.59 41.78 33.20
CA LEU A 423 -6.00 41.73 33.63
C LEU A 423 -6.18 40.90 34.91
N GLY A 424 -6.30 41.61 36.03
CA GLY A 424 -6.57 41.11 37.38
C GLY A 424 -7.98 40.55 37.61
N THR A 425 -8.70 40.16 36.55
CA THR A 425 -10.07 39.61 36.64
C THR A 425 -10.11 38.20 36.09
N GLN A 426 -10.13 37.24 37.02
CA GLN A 426 -10.65 35.88 36.89
C GLN A 426 -10.25 35.06 35.65
N ALA A 427 -9.03 34.53 35.66
CA ALA A 427 -8.64 33.41 34.82
C ALA A 427 -9.24 32.07 35.34
N LYS A 428 -10.56 31.89 35.23
CA LYS A 428 -11.20 30.56 35.12
C LYS A 428 -11.06 30.06 33.68
N LEU A 429 -9.83 30.02 33.18
CA LEU A 429 -9.58 29.66 31.78
C LEU A 429 -9.94 28.18 31.54
N GLY A 430 -11.06 27.96 30.85
CA GLY A 430 -11.21 26.86 29.89
C GLY A 430 -11.38 25.43 30.41
N VAL A 431 -11.90 25.25 31.63
CA VAL A 431 -12.09 23.90 32.20
C VAL A 431 -13.55 23.56 32.56
N LEU A 432 -14.42 24.55 32.79
CA LEU A 432 -15.77 24.29 33.35
C LEU A 432 -16.92 25.02 32.64
N GLU A 433 -16.65 25.73 31.54
CA GLU A 433 -17.67 26.50 30.83
C GLU A 433 -18.30 25.72 29.67
N ALA A 434 -19.54 26.07 29.33
CA ALA A 434 -20.23 25.52 28.18
C ALA A 434 -19.57 26.03 26.89
N VAL A 435 -19.03 25.10 26.09
CA VAL A 435 -18.45 25.39 24.79
C VAL A 435 -19.32 24.75 23.72
N VAL A 436 -19.98 25.60 22.94
CA VAL A 436 -20.78 25.14 21.81
C VAL A 436 -19.84 24.77 20.68
N THR A 437 -19.96 23.54 20.20
CA THR A 437 -19.26 23.12 18.99
C THR A 437 -20.23 23.14 17.82
N CYS A 438 -19.99 24.09 16.91
CA CYS A 438 -20.67 24.12 15.63
C CYS A 438 -19.75 23.47 14.60
N VAL A 439 -20.23 22.42 13.94
CA VAL A 439 -19.51 21.74 12.86
C VAL A 439 -20.07 22.24 11.54
N LEU A 440 -19.24 22.96 10.80
CA LEU A 440 -19.49 23.34 9.42
C LEU A 440 -19.51 22.05 8.61
N LYS A 441 -20.70 21.48 8.38
CA LYS A 441 -20.85 20.41 7.42
C LYS A 441 -20.79 21.04 6.05
N LEU A 442 -19.56 21.22 5.56
CA LEU A 442 -19.30 21.34 4.14
C LEU A 442 -19.77 20.03 3.50
N GLN A 443 -21.06 19.93 3.16
CA GLN A 443 -21.53 18.91 2.23
C GLN A 443 -20.80 19.20 0.93
N GLY A 444 -19.77 18.39 0.67
CA GLY A 444 -18.72 18.64 -0.31
C GLY A 444 -19.28 19.08 -1.65
N SER A 445 -19.12 20.35 -1.98
CA SER A 445 -19.38 20.85 -3.33
C SER A 445 -18.60 22.15 -3.52
N VAL A 446 -17.32 22.03 -3.85
CA VAL A 446 -16.66 23.12 -4.57
C VAL A 446 -16.99 22.91 -6.04
N TRP A 447 -17.95 23.70 -6.51
CA TRP A 447 -18.50 23.66 -7.87
C TRP A 447 -17.58 24.39 -8.83
N LEU A 448 -16.65 23.70 -9.48
CA LEU A 448 -15.71 24.39 -10.35
C LEU A 448 -15.43 23.58 -11.62
N THR A 449 -15.92 24.09 -12.75
CA THR A 449 -15.44 23.78 -14.10
C THR A 449 -14.29 24.74 -14.41
N CYS A 450 -13.11 24.23 -14.74
CA CYS A 450 -11.91 25.05 -14.96
C CYS A 450 -11.86 25.60 -16.38
N LEU A 451 -11.42 26.86 -16.51
CA LEU A 451 -10.85 27.39 -17.74
C LEU A 451 -9.35 27.18 -17.72
N ASN A 452 -8.80 26.79 -18.87
CA ASN A 452 -7.36 26.54 -19.02
C ASN A 452 -6.60 27.87 -18.95
N GLN A 453 -5.56 27.94 -18.12
CA GLN A 453 -4.74 29.14 -17.90
C GLN A 453 -4.05 29.62 -19.19
N SER A 454 -3.88 28.72 -20.17
CA SER A 454 -3.35 29.03 -21.49
C SER A 454 -4.23 29.98 -22.31
N GLN A 455 -5.56 30.02 -22.09
CA GLN A 455 -6.45 30.91 -22.85
C GLN A 455 -6.30 32.40 -22.47
N VAL A 456 -5.57 32.70 -21.40
CA VAL A 456 -5.30 34.08 -20.95
C VAL A 456 -3.89 34.55 -21.37
N ARG A 457 -3.05 33.66 -21.91
CA ARG A 457 -1.64 33.96 -22.20
C ARG A 457 -1.39 34.77 -23.49
N ASP A 458 -2.36 34.82 -24.40
CA ASP A 458 -2.19 35.46 -25.72
C ASP A 458 -2.32 36.99 -25.73
N LYS A 459 -2.38 37.64 -24.57
CA LYS A 459 -2.20 39.09 -24.48
C LYS A 459 -1.11 39.37 -23.47
N ARG A 460 0.04 39.86 -23.96
CA ARG A 460 1.10 40.46 -23.13
C ARG A 460 0.49 41.65 -22.37
N LEU A 461 -0.04 41.38 -21.19
CA LEU A 461 -0.54 42.38 -20.27
C LEU A 461 0.20 42.15 -18.96
N THR A 462 0.89 43.18 -18.49
CA THR A 462 1.60 43.09 -17.21
C THR A 462 0.59 42.92 -16.07
N PRO A 463 0.99 42.40 -14.90
CA PRO A 463 0.08 42.19 -13.76
C PRO A 463 -0.65 43.47 -13.32
N LEU A 464 -0.06 44.65 -13.57
CA LEU A 464 -0.65 45.96 -13.30
C LEU A 464 -1.68 46.36 -14.37
N ASP A 465 -1.42 46.04 -15.64
CA ASP A 465 -2.38 46.26 -16.73
C ASP A 465 -3.61 45.34 -16.60
N LEU A 466 -3.44 44.14 -16.06
CA LEU A 466 -4.54 43.21 -15.79
C LEU A 466 -5.43 43.73 -14.66
N GLN A 467 -4.87 44.39 -13.64
CA GLN A 467 -5.65 45.01 -12.56
C GLN A 467 -6.46 46.21 -13.07
N ASN A 468 -5.86 47.08 -13.90
CA ASN A 468 -6.54 48.23 -14.51
C ASN A 468 -7.59 47.81 -15.57
N LEU A 469 -7.35 46.75 -16.33
CA LEU A 469 -8.34 46.18 -17.26
C LEU A 469 -9.45 45.41 -16.55
N LEU A 470 -9.19 44.81 -15.38
CA LEU A 470 -10.19 44.13 -14.57
C LEU A 470 -11.06 45.10 -13.77
N GLU A 471 -10.52 46.26 -13.36
CA GLU A 471 -11.31 47.37 -12.79
C GLU A 471 -12.18 48.04 -13.88
N LYS A 472 -11.64 48.30 -15.08
CA LYS A 472 -12.45 48.75 -16.23
C LYS A 472 -13.48 47.72 -16.71
N ALA A 473 -13.16 46.41 -16.67
CA ALA A 473 -14.10 45.35 -17.04
C ALA A 473 -15.15 45.07 -15.94
N ALA A 474 -14.89 45.46 -14.69
CA ALA A 474 -15.88 45.42 -13.61
C ALA A 474 -16.95 46.51 -13.77
N GLU A 475 -16.61 47.65 -14.39
CA GLU A 475 -17.57 48.73 -14.67
C GLU A 475 -18.36 48.52 -15.97
N GLU A 476 -17.79 47.92 -17.03
CA GLU A 476 -18.46 47.93 -18.36
C GLU A 476 -19.19 46.66 -18.83
N ARG A 477 -19.12 45.49 -18.17
CA ARG A 477 -19.84 44.29 -18.67
C ARG A 477 -20.40 43.38 -17.59
N HIS A 478 -21.70 43.50 -17.37
CA HIS A 478 -22.58 42.61 -16.61
C HIS A 478 -22.08 41.15 -16.43
N GLY A 479 -21.86 40.76 -15.17
CA GLY A 479 -22.27 39.46 -14.62
C GLY A 479 -21.52 38.17 -15.00
N ARG A 480 -20.37 38.22 -15.69
CA ARG A 480 -19.84 37.04 -16.40
C ARG A 480 -18.85 36.11 -15.67
N CYS A 481 -18.09 36.55 -14.66
CA CYS A 481 -17.11 35.70 -13.96
C CYS A 481 -17.09 35.98 -12.44
N LYS A 482 -16.83 34.97 -11.60
CA LYS A 482 -16.63 35.16 -10.15
C LYS A 482 -15.14 35.03 -9.84
N LEU A 483 -14.49 36.14 -9.53
CA LEU A 483 -13.08 36.17 -9.13
C LEU A 483 -12.95 35.78 -7.65
N VAL A 484 -11.92 35.00 -7.32
CA VAL A 484 -11.53 34.71 -5.93
C VAL A 484 -10.21 35.45 -5.67
N PRO A 485 -10.23 36.74 -5.28
CA PRO A 485 -9.00 37.52 -5.07
C PRO A 485 -8.26 37.02 -3.81
N LYS A 486 -6.92 37.00 -3.82
CA LYS A 486 -6.06 36.57 -2.70
C LYS A 486 -5.54 37.80 -1.92
N GLN A 487 -5.39 37.66 -0.60
CA GLN A 487 -4.79 38.67 0.29
C GLN A 487 -3.59 38.12 1.07
N SER A 488 -2.69 37.37 0.40
CA SER A 488 -1.38 37.05 0.98
C SER A 488 -0.28 37.02 -0.08
N ASN A 489 0.80 37.75 0.19
CA ASN A 489 1.89 38.15 -0.72
C ASN A 489 2.77 36.99 -1.27
N LYS A 490 2.35 35.71 -1.15
CA LYS A 490 3.21 34.55 -1.48
C LYS A 490 2.72 33.60 -2.61
N CYS A 491 1.45 33.60 -3.05
CA CYS A 491 1.09 32.89 -4.32
C CYS A 491 0.95 33.93 -5.43
N ARG A 492 1.54 33.68 -6.60
CA ARG A 492 1.50 34.58 -7.76
C ARG A 492 0.39 34.27 -8.80
N GLN A 493 -0.48 33.26 -8.60
CA GLN A 493 -1.47 32.87 -9.62
C GLN A 493 -2.91 32.73 -9.10
N ILE A 494 -3.87 33.14 -9.93
CA ILE A 494 -5.32 33.11 -9.68
C ILE A 494 -5.95 32.09 -10.64
N ALA A 495 -6.64 31.07 -10.10
CA ALA A 495 -7.45 30.16 -10.91
C ALA A 495 -8.85 30.75 -11.14
N VAL A 496 -9.33 30.70 -12.39
CA VAL A 496 -10.65 31.20 -12.79
C VAL A 496 -11.54 30.05 -13.21
N PHE A 497 -12.78 30.04 -12.69
CA PHE A 497 -13.71 28.94 -12.88
C PHE A 497 -15.04 29.42 -13.49
N MET A 498 -15.68 28.55 -14.26
CA MET A 498 -16.93 28.85 -14.96
C MET A 498 -18.15 28.61 -14.06
N LYS A 499 -19.21 29.41 -14.25
CA LYS A 499 -20.48 29.26 -13.52
C LYS A 499 -21.23 27.99 -13.96
N ARG A 500 -21.93 27.36 -13.02
CA ARG A 500 -22.79 26.17 -13.26
C ARG A 500 -23.83 26.39 -14.36
N THR A 501 -24.37 27.61 -14.49
CA THR A 501 -25.37 27.96 -15.52
C THR A 501 -24.85 27.80 -16.95
N LYS A 502 -23.52 27.76 -17.14
CA LYS A 502 -22.90 27.51 -18.45
C LYS A 502 -22.50 26.05 -18.64
N LYS A 503 -21.83 25.46 -17.65
CA LYS A 503 -21.43 24.05 -17.69
C LYS A 503 -21.34 23.45 -16.30
N ALA A 504 -22.09 22.38 -16.05
CA ALA A 504 -22.00 21.62 -14.81
C ALA A 504 -20.74 20.74 -14.81
N GLY A 505 -19.97 20.78 -13.73
CA GLY A 505 -18.80 19.92 -13.56
C GLY A 505 -19.16 18.46 -13.27
N ILE A 506 -18.25 17.55 -13.57
CA ILE A 506 -18.42 16.10 -13.35
C ILE A 506 -18.23 15.73 -11.87
N LEU A 507 -17.15 16.20 -11.24
CA LEU A 507 -16.88 15.92 -9.82
C LEU A 507 -18.04 16.34 -8.90
N PRO A 508 -18.66 17.52 -9.07
CA PRO A 508 -19.82 17.89 -8.27
C PRO A 508 -21.06 17.00 -8.46
N ARG A 509 -21.28 16.45 -9.66
CA ARG A 509 -22.38 15.49 -9.91
C ARG A 509 -22.13 14.17 -9.16
N MET A 510 -20.94 13.62 -9.30
CA MET A 510 -20.53 12.39 -8.60
C MET A 510 -20.60 12.55 -7.07
N LEU A 511 -20.07 13.66 -6.54
CA LEU A 511 -20.13 13.96 -5.11
C LEU A 511 -21.57 14.14 -4.62
N HIS A 512 -22.45 14.74 -5.42
CA HIS A 512 -23.86 14.88 -5.06
C HIS A 512 -24.53 13.52 -4.83
N GLU A 513 -24.32 12.56 -5.74
CA GLU A 513 -24.86 11.20 -5.58
C GLU A 513 -24.32 10.51 -4.32
N ILE A 514 -23.00 10.53 -4.13
CA ILE A 514 -22.35 9.92 -2.94
C ILE A 514 -22.88 10.53 -1.64
N LEU A 515 -23.05 11.85 -1.61
CA LEU A 515 -23.56 12.57 -0.44
C LEU A 515 -25.04 12.27 -0.18
N GLN A 516 -25.88 12.19 -1.21
CA GLN A 516 -27.29 11.80 -1.07
C GLN A 516 -27.44 10.37 -0.55
N THR A 517 -26.68 9.42 -1.11
CA THR A 517 -26.64 8.04 -0.59
C THR A 517 -26.19 8.02 0.87
N ARG A 518 -25.17 8.82 1.22
CA ARG A 518 -24.72 8.92 2.62
C ARG A 518 -25.80 9.47 3.55
N ILE A 519 -26.55 10.49 3.11
CA ILE A 519 -27.67 11.04 3.87
C ILE A 519 -28.75 9.98 4.08
N MET A 520 -29.09 9.21 3.03
CA MET A 520 -30.03 8.10 3.11
C MET A 520 -29.59 7.05 4.13
N VAL A 521 -28.33 6.60 4.09
CA VAL A 521 -27.78 5.63 5.05
C VAL A 521 -27.82 6.18 6.48
N LYS A 522 -27.49 7.46 6.68
CA LYS A 522 -27.58 8.11 8.00
C LYS A 522 -29.01 8.20 8.51
N LYS A 523 -30.00 8.44 7.64
CA LYS A 523 -31.43 8.44 8.01
C LYS A 523 -31.87 7.04 8.43
N ALA A 524 -31.48 6.01 7.69
CA ALA A 524 -31.75 4.61 8.04
C ALA A 524 -31.12 4.23 9.39
N LEU A 525 -29.86 4.63 9.65
CA LEU A 525 -29.20 4.41 10.94
C LEU A 525 -29.96 5.07 12.10
N LYS A 526 -30.44 6.31 11.92
CA LYS A 526 -31.24 7.02 12.94
C LYS A 526 -32.59 6.35 13.20
N ALA A 527 -33.23 5.79 12.19
CA ALA A 527 -34.48 5.04 12.36
C ALA A 527 -34.22 3.75 13.15
N LEU A 528 -33.14 3.04 12.82
CA LEU A 528 -32.76 1.78 13.45
C LEU A 528 -32.42 1.92 14.94
N HIS A 529 -31.80 3.03 15.36
CA HIS A 529 -31.53 3.29 16.78
C HIS A 529 -32.78 3.47 17.64
N LYS A 530 -33.98 3.60 17.05
CA LYS A 530 -35.24 3.65 17.79
C LYS A 530 -35.78 2.25 18.13
N ASP A 531 -35.30 1.22 17.44
CA ASP A 531 -35.72 -0.17 17.67
C ASP A 531 -34.71 -0.86 18.61
N VAL A 532 -35.18 -1.50 19.69
CA VAL A 532 -34.29 -2.12 20.69
C VAL A 532 -34.14 -3.62 20.43
N GLY A 533 -32.91 -4.08 20.13
CA GLY A 533 -32.58 -5.51 19.99
C GLY A 533 -31.11 -5.79 19.61
N ASN A 534 -30.57 -6.96 19.98
CA ASN A 534 -29.16 -7.31 19.70
C ASN A 534 -28.84 -7.43 18.19
N ALA A 535 -29.78 -7.93 17.39
CA ALA A 535 -29.64 -7.95 15.92
C ALA A 535 -29.64 -6.54 15.32
N THR A 536 -30.22 -5.57 16.03
CA THR A 536 -30.27 -4.16 15.66
C THR A 536 -28.90 -3.49 15.86
N GLU A 537 -28.16 -3.86 16.90
CA GLU A 537 -26.81 -3.31 17.15
C GLU A 537 -25.79 -3.75 16.08
N ALA A 538 -25.80 -5.03 15.68
CA ALA A 538 -24.94 -5.52 14.61
C ALA A 538 -25.22 -4.80 13.26
N ARG A 539 -26.51 -4.58 12.94
CA ARG A 539 -26.94 -3.83 11.75
C ARG A 539 -26.57 -2.34 11.84
N ALA A 540 -26.68 -1.73 13.02
CA ALA A 540 -26.27 -0.35 13.25
C ALA A 540 -24.77 -0.16 13.00
N ARG A 541 -23.93 -1.07 13.50
CA ARG A 541 -22.48 -1.08 13.23
C ARG A 541 -22.17 -1.19 11.73
N LEU A 542 -22.90 -2.04 10.99
CA LEU A 542 -22.74 -2.17 9.54
C LEU A 542 -23.13 -0.89 8.79
N LEU A 543 -24.27 -0.28 9.14
CA LEU A 543 -24.71 0.97 8.53
C LEU A 543 -23.76 2.14 8.86
N ASP A 544 -23.20 2.16 10.06
CA ASP A 544 -22.19 3.14 10.42
C ASP A 544 -20.88 2.96 9.62
N ALA A 545 -20.43 1.72 9.45
CA ALA A 545 -19.30 1.40 8.57
C ALA A 545 -19.57 1.82 7.11
N ARG A 546 -20.80 1.63 6.59
CA ARG A 546 -21.20 2.08 5.25
C ARG A 546 -21.19 3.61 5.11
N GLN A 547 -21.77 4.36 6.06
CA GLN A 547 -21.73 5.83 5.98
C GLN A 547 -20.31 6.37 6.11
N PHE A 548 -19.46 5.69 6.89
CA PHE A 548 -18.05 6.02 7.03
C PHE A 548 -17.30 5.76 5.71
N GLY A 549 -17.54 4.62 5.04
CA GLY A 549 -17.00 4.33 3.72
C GLY A 549 -17.38 5.39 2.68
N LEU A 550 -18.66 5.78 2.62
CA LEU A 550 -19.12 6.85 1.73
C LEU A 550 -18.46 8.21 2.04
N LYS A 551 -18.25 8.52 3.32
CA LYS A 551 -17.49 9.71 3.74
C LYS A 551 -16.05 9.65 3.23
N MET A 552 -15.39 8.50 3.35
CA MET A 552 -14.02 8.31 2.90
C MET A 552 -13.90 8.47 1.38
N ILE A 553 -14.83 7.92 0.59
CA ILE A 553 -14.84 8.10 -0.87
C ILE A 553 -14.94 9.58 -1.25
N ALA A 554 -15.84 10.34 -0.60
CA ALA A 554 -15.98 11.77 -0.84
C ALA A 554 -14.68 12.55 -0.50
N ASN A 555 -14.04 12.21 0.64
CA ASN A 555 -12.79 12.85 1.06
C ASN A 555 -11.61 12.49 0.14
N VAL A 556 -11.51 11.24 -0.29
CA VAL A 556 -10.46 10.76 -1.20
C VAL A 556 -10.64 11.37 -2.59
N THR A 557 -11.87 11.63 -3.04
CA THR A 557 -12.13 12.34 -4.31
C THR A 557 -11.46 13.72 -4.33
N TYR A 558 -11.53 14.47 -3.22
CA TYR A 558 -10.77 15.71 -3.06
C TYR A 558 -9.27 15.43 -3.00
N GLY A 559 -8.83 14.47 -2.18
CA GLY A 559 -7.41 14.13 -2.03
C GLY A 559 -6.73 13.74 -3.34
N TYR A 560 -7.47 13.10 -4.25
CA TYR A 560 -7.01 12.75 -5.59
C TYR A 560 -6.60 13.97 -6.42
N THR A 561 -7.31 15.10 -6.28
CA THR A 561 -6.97 16.34 -7.00
C THR A 561 -5.64 16.95 -6.54
N GLY A 562 -5.20 16.67 -5.31
CA GLY A 562 -3.92 17.16 -4.75
C GLY A 562 -2.80 16.13 -4.73
N ALA A 563 -2.99 14.94 -5.32
CA ALA A 563 -2.08 13.81 -5.19
C ALA A 563 -0.74 14.06 -5.92
N SER A 564 0.23 14.61 -5.18
CA SER A 564 1.46 15.15 -5.77
C SER A 564 2.55 14.10 -6.09
N PHE A 565 2.42 12.86 -5.61
CA PHE A 565 3.44 11.81 -5.75
C PHE A 565 2.98 10.62 -6.60
N SER A 566 1.76 10.14 -6.40
CA SER A 566 1.20 8.93 -7.05
C SER A 566 -0.11 9.16 -7.80
N GLY A 567 -0.54 10.43 -7.94
CA GLY A 567 -1.80 10.76 -8.61
C GLY A 567 -1.73 10.56 -10.13
N ARG A 568 -2.74 9.98 -10.76
CA ARG A 568 -2.77 9.81 -12.24
C ARG A 568 -3.29 11.05 -12.98
N MET A 569 -4.02 11.92 -12.28
CA MET A 569 -4.53 13.19 -12.80
C MET A 569 -4.61 14.23 -11.67
N PRO A 570 -3.46 14.68 -11.13
CA PRO A 570 -3.46 15.72 -10.13
C PRO A 570 -3.78 17.08 -10.78
N PHE A 571 -4.51 17.91 -10.06
CA PHE A 571 -4.82 19.28 -10.44
C PHE A 571 -4.78 20.16 -9.18
N VAL A 572 -3.55 20.58 -8.85
CA VAL A 572 -3.19 21.24 -7.59
C VAL A 572 -3.90 22.60 -7.43
N GLU A 573 -4.21 23.30 -8.53
CA GLU A 573 -5.00 24.54 -8.56
C GLU A 573 -6.40 24.36 -8.00
N LEU A 574 -7.05 23.23 -8.28
CA LEU A 574 -8.36 22.93 -7.70
C LEU A 574 -8.23 22.60 -6.22
N ALA A 575 -7.23 21.81 -5.83
CA ALA A 575 -6.98 21.51 -4.42
C ALA A 575 -6.74 22.80 -3.61
N ASP A 576 -5.89 23.69 -4.12
CA ASP A 576 -5.61 25.01 -3.51
C ASP A 576 -6.88 25.86 -3.40
N ALA A 577 -7.68 25.95 -4.47
CA ALA A 577 -8.91 26.72 -4.49
C ALA A 577 -9.94 26.20 -3.47
N ILE A 578 -10.05 24.88 -3.33
CA ILE A 578 -10.92 24.22 -2.34
C ILE A 578 -10.48 24.61 -0.93
N VAL A 579 -9.21 24.41 -0.58
CA VAL A 579 -8.67 24.69 0.75
C VAL A 579 -8.80 26.17 1.10
N GLN A 580 -8.48 27.05 0.15
CA GLN A 580 -8.55 28.49 0.35
C GLN A 580 -10.00 28.98 0.54
N THR A 581 -10.95 28.38 -0.19
CA THR A 581 -12.38 28.70 -0.03
C THR A 581 -12.88 28.25 1.33
N ALA A 582 -12.57 27.01 1.74
CA ALA A 582 -12.94 26.49 3.05
C ALA A 582 -12.40 27.37 4.20
N ARG A 583 -11.12 27.75 4.11
CA ARG A 583 -10.49 28.68 5.05
C ARG A 583 -11.23 30.01 5.16
N ARG A 584 -11.56 30.64 4.02
CA ARG A 584 -12.30 31.92 4.01
C ARG A 584 -13.69 31.79 4.59
N THR A 585 -14.38 30.69 4.29
CA THR A 585 -15.71 30.43 4.84
C THR A 585 -15.66 30.33 6.36
N LEU A 586 -14.67 29.61 6.91
CA LEU A 586 -14.47 29.54 8.36
C LEU A 586 -14.09 30.90 8.96
N GLU A 587 -13.14 31.63 8.37
CA GLU A 587 -12.75 32.97 8.84
C GLU A 587 -13.89 34.00 8.79
N ARG A 588 -14.79 33.89 7.81
CA ARG A 588 -16.00 34.73 7.74
C ARG A 588 -16.99 34.37 8.84
N ALA A 589 -17.19 33.08 9.09
CA ALA A 589 -18.08 32.63 10.16
C ALA A 589 -17.57 33.04 11.54
N VAL A 590 -16.27 32.89 11.80
CA VAL A 590 -15.62 33.33 13.05
C VAL A 590 -15.81 34.83 13.27
N ARG A 591 -15.47 35.65 12.27
CA ARG A 591 -15.65 37.12 12.34
C ARG A 591 -17.10 37.53 12.58
N TRP A 592 -18.04 36.79 12.00
CA TRP A 592 -19.46 37.06 12.19
C TRP A 592 -19.91 36.73 13.63
N VAL A 593 -19.51 35.57 14.16
CA VAL A 593 -19.84 35.17 15.55
C VAL A 593 -19.26 36.16 16.56
N GLU A 594 -17.98 36.52 16.44
CA GLU A 594 -17.32 37.45 17.36
C GLU A 594 -17.90 38.87 17.33
N LYS A 595 -18.53 39.26 16.21
CA LYS A 595 -19.11 40.60 16.04
C LYS A 595 -20.58 40.66 16.46
N GLU A 596 -21.39 39.71 16.04
CA GLU A 596 -22.86 39.79 16.14
C GLU A 596 -23.42 39.07 17.38
N VAL A 597 -22.65 38.17 18.01
CA VAL A 597 -23.07 37.46 19.21
C VAL A 597 -22.40 38.07 20.43
N ALA A 598 -23.16 38.88 21.17
CA ALA A 598 -22.66 39.59 22.34
C ALA A 598 -22.06 38.62 23.38
N GLY A 599 -20.79 38.85 23.72
CA GLY A 599 -20.05 38.07 24.72
C GLY A 599 -19.60 36.67 24.26
N ALA A 600 -19.85 36.28 23.00
CA ALA A 600 -19.34 35.02 22.46
C ALA A 600 -17.89 35.15 21.99
N GLU A 601 -17.12 34.09 22.20
CA GLU A 601 -15.71 34.07 21.84
C GLU A 601 -15.33 32.74 21.17
N VAL A 602 -14.65 32.79 20.03
CA VAL A 602 -14.22 31.58 19.32
C VAL A 602 -12.89 31.08 19.89
N LEU A 603 -12.93 29.96 20.62
CA LEU A 603 -11.77 29.39 21.30
C LEU A 603 -10.85 28.57 20.40
N TYR A 604 -11.43 27.89 19.43
CA TYR A 604 -10.73 26.95 18.55
C TYR A 604 -11.50 26.74 17.26
N GLY A 605 -10.79 26.42 16.18
CA GLY A 605 -11.37 26.02 14.92
C GLY A 605 -10.44 25.08 14.17
N ASP A 606 -10.98 23.97 13.68
CA ASP A 606 -10.23 22.92 12.98
C ASP A 606 -10.85 22.65 11.61
N THR A 607 -10.44 23.40 10.61
CA THR A 607 -10.82 23.29 9.19
C THR A 607 -12.32 23.46 8.86
N ASP A 608 -13.18 22.66 9.47
CA ASP A 608 -14.61 22.52 9.27
C ASP A 608 -15.40 22.64 10.59
N SER A 609 -14.76 22.98 11.71
CA SER A 609 -15.43 23.15 13.00
C SER A 609 -15.01 24.43 13.68
N MET A 610 -15.92 25.00 14.48
CA MET A 610 -15.66 26.16 15.35
C MET A 610 -16.21 25.89 16.75
N PHE A 611 -15.44 26.32 17.76
CA PHE A 611 -15.74 26.15 19.18
C PHE A 611 -16.01 27.53 19.74
N VAL A 612 -17.27 27.78 20.11
CA VAL A 612 -17.75 29.07 20.60
C VAL A 612 -18.00 28.97 22.10
N ARG A 613 -17.31 29.80 22.87
CA ARG A 613 -17.53 29.96 24.31
C ARG A 613 -18.69 30.91 24.53
N LEU A 614 -19.63 30.49 25.37
CA LEU A 614 -20.77 31.30 25.80
C LEU A 614 -20.71 31.45 27.33
N PRO A 615 -20.05 32.50 27.84
CA PRO A 615 -19.86 32.68 29.28
C PRO A 615 -21.21 32.84 30.01
N GLY A 616 -21.37 32.14 31.14
CA GLY A 616 -22.53 32.27 32.02
C GLY A 616 -23.85 31.65 31.49
N ARG A 617 -23.84 30.97 30.34
CA ARG A 617 -25.03 30.34 29.76
C ARG A 617 -25.26 28.92 30.30
N SER A 618 -26.52 28.56 30.49
CA SER A 618 -26.93 27.17 30.80
C SER A 618 -26.74 26.25 29.59
N LYS A 619 -26.75 24.93 29.81
CA LYS A 619 -26.66 23.92 28.74
C LYS A 619 -27.77 24.15 27.71
N GLU A 620 -29.01 24.35 28.16
CA GLU A 620 -30.20 24.53 27.33
C GLU A 620 -30.11 25.83 26.50
N GLU A 621 -29.64 26.92 27.11
CA GLU A 621 -29.38 28.18 26.40
C GLU A 621 -28.28 28.02 25.35
N ALA A 622 -27.21 27.29 25.68
CA ALA A 622 -26.10 27.04 24.76
C ALA A 622 -26.56 26.25 23.52
N PHE A 623 -27.48 25.29 23.66
CA PHE A 623 -28.08 24.59 22.51
C PHE A 623 -28.93 25.53 21.65
N LYS A 624 -29.77 26.38 22.26
CA LYS A 624 -30.61 27.35 21.53
C LYS A 624 -29.75 28.35 20.75
N GLU A 625 -28.73 28.90 21.40
CA GLU A 625 -27.82 29.87 20.80
C GLU A 625 -26.95 29.23 19.72
N GLY A 626 -26.45 28.02 19.95
CA GLY A 626 -25.73 27.24 18.94
C GLY A 626 -26.57 26.97 17.69
N ALA A 627 -27.86 26.65 17.84
CA ALA A 627 -28.78 26.48 16.73
C ALA A 627 -29.04 27.81 15.98
N ARG A 628 -29.13 28.93 16.69
CA ARG A 628 -29.24 30.28 16.10
C ARG A 628 -28.02 30.60 15.24
N ILE A 629 -26.81 30.44 15.80
CA ILE A 629 -25.54 30.65 15.08
C ILE A 629 -25.47 29.76 13.83
N ALA A 630 -25.81 28.47 13.96
CA ALA A 630 -25.81 27.53 12.84
C ALA A 630 -26.73 27.98 11.70
N LYS A 631 -27.95 28.44 12.03
CA LYS A 631 -28.93 28.93 11.05
C LYS A 631 -28.45 30.20 10.35
N GLU A 632 -27.95 31.18 11.09
CA GLU A 632 -27.54 32.48 10.57
C GLU A 632 -26.26 32.39 9.71
N VAL A 633 -25.28 31.59 10.14
CA VAL A 633 -24.08 31.36 9.31
C VAL A 633 -24.45 30.59 8.05
N THR A 634 -25.42 29.67 8.11
CA THR A 634 -25.90 28.94 6.93
C THR A 634 -26.57 29.89 5.92
N SER A 635 -27.40 30.84 6.35
CA SER A 635 -28.07 31.79 5.45
C SER A 635 -27.08 32.71 4.70
N HIS A 636 -25.92 33.01 5.30
CA HIS A 636 -24.85 33.80 4.67
C HIS A 636 -24.01 33.03 3.63
N ASN A 637 -24.24 31.72 3.47
CA ASN A 637 -23.46 30.85 2.59
C ASN A 637 -24.29 30.28 1.44
N PRO A 638 -23.68 30.02 0.27
CA PRO A 638 -24.39 29.44 -0.86
C PRO A 638 -24.71 27.96 -0.61
N THR A 639 -25.90 27.52 -1.05
CA THR A 639 -26.27 26.09 -1.08
C THR A 639 -25.24 25.29 -1.89
N PRO A 640 -24.74 24.13 -1.40
CA PRO A 640 -25.20 23.33 -0.26
C PRO A 640 -24.37 23.49 1.03
N VAL A 641 -23.66 24.61 1.22
CA VAL A 641 -22.86 24.82 2.45
C VAL A 641 -23.80 25.06 3.64
N GLU A 642 -23.70 24.22 4.66
CA GLU A 642 -24.55 24.28 5.86
C GLU A 642 -23.70 24.15 7.13
N LEU A 643 -23.87 25.09 8.07
CA LEU A 643 -23.36 24.95 9.43
C LEU A 643 -24.39 24.19 10.25
N GLN A 644 -23.99 23.08 10.89
CA GLN A 644 -24.86 22.34 11.79
C GLN A 644 -24.33 22.41 13.22
N MET A 645 -25.23 22.66 14.16
CA MET A 645 -24.95 22.45 15.57
C MET A 645 -24.77 20.94 15.80
N ASP A 646 -23.63 20.54 16.37
CA ASP A 646 -23.30 19.12 16.57
C ASP A 646 -23.43 18.71 18.03
N LYS A 647 -22.81 19.47 18.94
CA LYS A 647 -22.76 19.15 20.37
C LYS A 647 -22.39 20.36 21.23
N VAL A 648 -22.72 20.32 22.51
CA VAL A 648 -22.22 21.23 23.55
C VAL A 648 -21.26 20.47 24.43
N TYR A 649 -20.05 21.00 24.65
CA TYR A 649 -19.14 20.48 25.66
C TYR A 649 -19.35 21.18 26.98
N TRP A 650 -19.59 20.41 28.03
CA TRP A 650 -19.73 20.94 29.38
C TRP A 650 -19.51 19.83 30.44
N PRO A 651 -18.38 19.84 31.18
CA PRO A 651 -17.17 20.66 31.00
C PRO A 651 -16.28 20.24 29.81
N CYS A 652 -15.25 21.03 29.49
CA CYS A 652 -14.28 20.77 28.42
C CYS A 652 -12.89 21.29 28.75
N CYS A 653 -11.84 20.73 28.12
CA CYS A 653 -10.45 21.14 28.23
C CYS A 653 -9.79 21.15 26.85
N LEU A 654 -9.26 22.30 26.43
CA LEU A 654 -8.53 22.49 25.17
C LEU A 654 -7.03 22.57 25.45
N VAL A 655 -6.28 21.54 25.06
CA VAL A 655 -4.84 21.43 25.36
C VAL A 655 -4.01 22.07 24.26
N SER A 656 -4.20 21.62 23.03
CA SER A 656 -3.50 22.13 21.84
C SER A 656 -4.29 21.82 20.59
N LYS A 657 -3.78 22.26 19.42
CA LYS A 657 -4.33 21.88 18.11
C LYS A 657 -4.55 20.36 18.05
N LYS A 658 -5.77 19.94 17.69
CA LYS A 658 -6.22 18.54 17.60
C LYS A 658 -6.10 17.73 18.90
N ARG A 659 -5.98 18.38 20.06
CA ARG A 659 -5.89 17.75 21.39
C ARG A 659 -6.84 18.41 22.37
N TYR A 660 -7.98 17.79 22.60
CA TYR A 660 -9.02 18.30 23.50
C TYR A 660 -9.86 17.16 24.07
N VAL A 661 -10.51 17.43 25.19
CA VAL A 661 -11.38 16.47 25.88
C VAL A 661 -12.54 17.18 26.56
N GLY A 662 -13.71 16.57 26.59
CA GLY A 662 -14.85 17.12 27.30
C GLY A 662 -16.03 16.18 27.37
N HIS A 663 -16.99 16.54 28.21
CA HIS A 663 -18.29 15.91 28.30
C HIS A 663 -19.19 16.48 27.20
N ALA A 664 -19.40 15.69 26.16
CA ALA A 664 -20.21 16.03 25.00
C ALA A 664 -21.69 15.73 25.28
N TRP A 665 -22.52 16.74 25.08
CA TRP A 665 -23.98 16.65 25.11
C TRP A 665 -24.49 16.82 23.67
N THR A 666 -25.35 15.92 23.21
CA THR A 666 -25.93 15.97 21.85
C THR A 666 -27.34 16.54 21.82
N SER A 667 -28.08 16.38 22.91
CA SER A 667 -29.39 16.97 23.16
C SER A 667 -29.42 17.58 24.56
N PRO A 668 -30.23 18.64 24.79
CA PRO A 668 -30.52 19.12 26.14
C PRO A 668 -31.10 18.02 27.05
N SER A 669 -31.88 17.09 26.48
CA SER A 669 -32.57 16.00 27.17
C SER A 669 -31.72 14.77 27.45
N ASP A 670 -30.44 14.75 27.06
CA ASP A 670 -29.57 13.61 27.31
C ASP A 670 -29.40 13.41 28.83
N ALA A 671 -29.53 12.16 29.30
CA ALA A 671 -29.44 11.83 30.73
C ALA A 671 -28.00 11.89 31.28
N ALA A 672 -27.01 11.59 30.44
CA ALA A 672 -25.60 11.59 30.80
C ALA A 672 -24.73 12.08 29.63
N PRO A 673 -23.59 12.74 29.91
CA PRO A 673 -22.67 13.17 28.86
C PRO A 673 -21.88 12.00 28.27
N VAL A 674 -21.45 12.17 27.02
CA VAL A 674 -20.48 11.27 26.38
C VAL A 674 -19.07 11.83 26.59
N PHE A 675 -18.18 11.04 27.19
CA PHE A 675 -16.76 11.38 27.29
C PHE A 675 -16.12 11.39 25.89
N ASP A 676 -15.90 12.57 25.32
CA ASP A 676 -15.32 12.73 23.97
C ASP A 676 -13.90 13.29 24.10
N ALA A 677 -12.94 12.48 23.66
CA ALA A 677 -11.52 12.75 23.71
C ALA A 677 -10.93 12.70 22.31
N LYS A 678 -10.23 13.76 21.90
CA LYS A 678 -9.58 13.87 20.59
C LYS A 678 -8.09 14.10 20.75
N GLY A 679 -7.28 13.21 20.16
CA GLY A 679 -5.81 13.34 20.10
C GLY A 679 -5.06 13.26 21.43
N ILE A 680 -5.77 13.18 22.56
CA ILE A 680 -5.19 12.94 23.87
C ILE A 680 -4.88 11.45 24.07
N GLU A 681 -4.03 11.16 25.06
CA GLU A 681 -3.47 9.85 25.29
C GLU A 681 -4.51 8.76 25.59
N THR A 682 -5.74 9.11 25.99
CA THR A 682 -6.84 8.14 26.24
C THR A 682 -7.29 7.39 24.99
N VAL A 683 -7.20 8.00 23.79
CA VAL A 683 -7.63 7.40 22.51
C VAL A 683 -6.47 6.96 21.63
N ARG A 684 -5.25 7.25 22.06
CA ARG A 684 -4.01 6.98 21.34
C ARG A 684 -3.56 5.54 21.56
N ARG A 685 -3.49 4.76 20.48
CA ARG A 685 -3.12 3.32 20.52
C ARG A 685 -1.62 3.07 20.73
N ASP A 686 -0.79 4.09 20.71
CA ASP A 686 0.64 3.99 21.04
C ASP A 686 0.92 3.99 22.55
N GLN A 687 -0.09 4.30 23.36
CA GLN A 687 -0.02 4.29 24.82
C GLN A 687 -0.52 2.95 25.39
N CYS A 688 0.00 2.56 26.55
CA CYS A 688 -0.51 1.38 27.26
C CYS A 688 -1.90 1.68 27.88
N ALA A 689 -2.71 0.64 28.03
CA ALA A 689 -4.07 0.78 28.54
C ALA A 689 -4.13 1.33 29.98
N ALA A 690 -3.12 1.04 30.81
CA ALA A 690 -3.00 1.58 32.16
C ALA A 690 -2.96 3.12 32.13
N THR A 691 -2.15 3.70 31.23
CA THR A 691 -2.08 5.16 31.06
C THR A 691 -3.41 5.73 30.58
N GLN A 692 -4.07 5.05 29.64
CA GLN A 692 -5.39 5.46 29.13
C GLN A 692 -6.45 5.47 30.25
N HIS A 693 -6.51 4.41 31.05
CA HIS A 693 -7.50 4.25 32.12
C HIS A 693 -7.28 5.25 33.27
N VAL A 694 -6.04 5.38 33.75
CA VAL A 694 -5.70 6.35 34.81
C VAL A 694 -5.98 7.77 34.35
N LEU A 695 -5.60 8.10 33.12
CA LEU A 695 -5.85 9.43 32.58
C LEU A 695 -7.35 9.72 32.43
N ARG A 696 -8.10 8.77 31.87
CA ARG A 696 -9.55 8.92 31.69
C ARG A 696 -10.25 9.13 33.03
N GLY A 697 -9.97 8.27 34.01
CA GLY A 697 -10.57 8.40 35.33
C GLY A 697 -10.14 9.67 36.06
N ALA A 698 -8.89 10.13 35.89
CA ALA A 698 -8.46 11.43 36.42
C ALA A 698 -9.26 12.60 35.83
N LEU A 699 -9.55 12.56 34.52
CA LEU A 699 -10.37 13.58 33.85
C LEU A 699 -11.84 13.50 34.27
N GLU A 700 -12.42 12.30 34.37
CA GLU A 700 -13.80 12.10 34.83
C GLU A 700 -13.97 12.60 36.28
N VAL A 701 -13.09 12.20 37.20
CA VAL A 701 -13.08 12.68 38.59
C VAL A 701 -12.95 14.21 38.65
N PHE A 702 -12.09 14.79 37.83
CA PHE A 702 -11.89 16.23 37.77
C PHE A 702 -13.12 16.98 37.23
N PHE A 703 -13.80 16.44 36.23
CA PHE A 703 -15.02 17.00 35.65
C PHE A 703 -16.22 16.88 36.59
N GLU A 704 -16.38 15.74 37.26
CA GLU A 704 -17.46 15.48 38.22
C GLU A 704 -17.32 16.32 39.51
N SER A 705 -16.09 16.45 40.01
CA SER A 705 -15.79 17.28 41.19
C SER A 705 -15.78 18.79 40.92
N ARG A 706 -16.17 19.22 39.71
CA ARG A 706 -16.14 20.62 39.27
C ARG A 706 -14.78 21.29 39.48
N GLY A 707 -13.70 20.54 39.23
CA GLY A 707 -12.34 21.05 39.28
C GLY A 707 -11.63 20.97 40.64
N ASP A 708 -12.09 20.14 41.58
CA ASP A 708 -11.42 19.97 42.87
C ASP A 708 -10.09 19.23 42.73
N LEU A 709 -9.00 19.96 42.93
CA LEU A 709 -7.63 19.45 42.85
C LEU A 709 -7.30 18.46 43.98
N SER A 710 -7.98 18.53 45.12
CA SER A 710 -7.73 17.66 46.28
C SER A 710 -8.20 16.24 46.00
N VAL A 711 -9.41 16.11 45.44
CA VAL A 711 -9.99 14.82 45.02
C VAL A 711 -9.16 14.20 43.89
N LEU A 712 -8.73 15.03 42.92
CA LEU A 712 -7.85 14.60 41.84
C LEU A 712 -6.49 14.08 42.37
N LYS A 713 -5.86 14.82 43.28
CA LYS A 713 -4.59 14.41 43.90
C LYS A 713 -4.75 13.09 44.65
N GLN A 714 -5.85 12.91 45.38
CA GLN A 714 -6.14 11.67 46.09
C GLN A 714 -6.34 10.49 45.13
N TYR A 715 -7.04 10.70 44.01
CA TYR A 715 -7.22 9.69 42.96
C TYR A 715 -5.86 9.25 42.38
N ILE A 716 -5.00 10.20 41.98
CA ILE A 716 -3.68 9.91 41.41
C ILE A 716 -2.82 9.15 42.43
N ARG A 717 -2.74 9.60 43.68
CA ARG A 717 -1.97 8.92 44.73
C ARG A 717 -2.43 7.48 44.95
N ARG A 718 -3.74 7.23 45.07
CA ARG A 718 -4.29 5.87 45.19
C ARG A 718 -3.91 4.95 44.02
N HIS A 719 -3.72 5.49 42.82
CA HIS A 719 -3.25 4.72 41.66
C HIS A 719 -1.74 4.48 41.71
N VAL A 720 -0.96 5.48 42.07
CA VAL A 720 0.50 5.37 42.28
C VAL A 720 0.82 4.32 43.34
N ASP A 721 0.15 4.39 44.50
CA ASP A 721 0.35 3.46 45.62
C ASP A 721 0.02 2.02 45.20
N ARG A 722 -1.14 1.80 44.55
CA ARG A 722 -1.51 0.49 44.00
C ARG A 722 -0.48 -0.08 43.03
N MET A 723 0.08 0.76 42.16
CA MET A 723 1.08 0.34 41.19
C MET A 723 2.40 -0.05 41.88
N ARG A 724 2.88 0.76 42.82
CA ARG A 724 4.09 0.48 43.62
C ARG A 724 3.94 -0.75 44.50
N GLU A 725 2.74 -1.03 44.98
CA GLU A 725 2.41 -2.24 45.76
C GLU A 725 2.22 -3.50 44.89
N GLY A 726 2.36 -3.43 43.56
CA GLY A 726 2.19 -4.60 42.68
C GLY A 726 0.73 -4.98 42.40
N ARG A 727 -0.24 -4.17 42.85
CA ARG A 727 -1.69 -4.41 42.69
C ARG A 727 -2.19 -3.89 41.34
N PHE A 728 -1.76 -4.52 40.26
CA PHE A 728 -2.15 -4.17 38.89
C PHE A 728 -2.37 -5.38 37.99
N ASN A 729 -2.89 -5.16 36.78
CA ASN A 729 -3.02 -6.19 35.75
C ASN A 729 -1.95 -5.95 34.68
N LEU A 730 -1.04 -6.91 34.48
CA LEU A 730 0.08 -6.78 33.54
C LEU A 730 -0.39 -6.52 32.10
N HIS A 731 -1.55 -7.08 31.70
CA HIS A 731 -2.18 -6.81 30.40
C HIS A 731 -2.27 -5.32 30.08
N ASP A 732 -2.54 -4.48 31.09
CA ASP A 732 -2.77 -3.05 30.87
C ASP A 732 -1.46 -2.28 30.59
N PHE A 733 -0.31 -2.91 30.78
CA PHE A 733 1.02 -2.31 30.59
C PHE A 733 1.68 -2.67 29.24
N ILE A 734 1.03 -3.52 28.44
CA ILE A 734 1.51 -3.93 27.12
C ILE A 734 1.35 -2.78 26.12
N PHE A 735 2.42 -2.49 25.39
CA PHE A 735 2.42 -1.59 24.24
C PHE A 735 2.21 -2.38 22.96
N HIS A 736 1.47 -1.80 22.01
CA HIS A 736 1.25 -2.38 20.67
C HIS A 736 1.67 -1.38 19.59
N HIS A 737 2.89 -1.49 19.09
CA HIS A 737 3.46 -0.57 18.10
C HIS A 737 3.67 -1.25 16.76
N GLU A 738 3.45 -0.50 15.68
CA GLU A 738 3.74 -0.99 14.33
C GLU A 738 5.26 -1.06 14.11
N VAL A 739 5.72 -2.17 13.55
CA VAL A 739 7.13 -2.42 13.28
C VAL A 739 7.31 -2.61 11.78
N ARG A 740 8.39 -2.02 11.25
CA ARG A 740 8.81 -2.13 9.85
C ARG A 740 10.04 -3.03 9.76
N PRO A 741 10.39 -3.55 8.57
CA PRO A 741 11.63 -4.28 8.38
C PRO A 741 12.86 -3.47 8.81
N PRO A 742 13.94 -4.14 9.26
CA PRO A 742 15.13 -3.47 9.78
C PRO A 742 15.79 -2.54 8.76
N ASP A 743 15.70 -2.86 7.46
CA ASP A 743 16.30 -2.12 6.36
C ASP A 743 15.68 -0.74 6.12
N GLU A 744 14.44 -0.51 6.59
CA GLU A 744 13.76 0.78 6.45
C GLU A 744 14.13 1.78 7.55
N TYR A 745 14.77 1.33 8.64
CA TYR A 745 15.10 2.19 9.76
C TYR A 745 16.48 2.83 9.60
N LYS A 746 16.53 4.16 9.70
CA LYS A 746 17.77 4.89 9.96
C LYS A 746 18.15 4.74 11.45
N GLY A 747 18.93 3.71 11.79
CA GLY A 747 19.42 3.46 13.15
C GLY A 747 18.71 2.31 13.89
N LEU A 748 18.65 2.38 15.23
CA LEU A 748 18.10 1.31 16.09
C LEU A 748 16.56 1.16 16.04
N GLY A 749 15.85 2.07 15.36
CA GLY A 749 14.39 2.04 15.26
C GLY A 749 13.66 2.25 16.60
N PRO A 750 12.32 2.07 16.63
CA PRO A 750 11.51 2.19 17.85
C PRO A 750 11.76 1.05 18.84
N LEU A 751 11.35 1.24 20.11
CA LEU A 751 11.48 0.21 21.17
C LEU A 751 10.87 -1.15 20.79
N ALA A 752 9.76 -1.14 20.03
CA ALA A 752 9.15 -2.38 19.55
C ALA A 752 10.06 -3.16 18.56
N ALA A 753 10.79 -2.46 17.68
CA ALA A 753 11.75 -3.09 16.79
C ALA A 753 12.94 -3.68 17.57
N GLN A 754 13.32 -3.05 18.68
CA GLN A 754 14.38 -3.54 19.56
C GLN A 754 13.92 -4.78 20.35
N ALA A 755 12.67 -4.80 20.80
CA ALA A 755 12.06 -5.99 21.41
C ALA A 755 11.98 -7.19 20.43
N VAL A 756 11.66 -6.94 19.15
CA VAL A 756 11.71 -7.98 18.10
C VAL A 756 13.13 -8.52 17.94
N ARG A 757 14.13 -7.63 17.80
CA ARG A 757 15.55 -8.03 17.66
C ARG A 757 16.04 -8.82 18.86
N ARG A 758 15.69 -8.39 20.08
CA ARG A 758 16.10 -9.04 21.33
C ARG A 758 15.48 -10.44 21.48
N SER A 759 14.19 -10.57 21.17
CA SER A 759 13.47 -11.84 21.31
C SER A 759 13.84 -12.87 20.23
N GLY A 760 14.49 -12.45 19.14
CA GLY A 760 14.74 -13.32 17.98
C GLY A 760 13.46 -13.70 17.23
N ALA A 761 12.34 -13.04 17.50
CA ALA A 761 11.07 -13.30 16.84
C ALA A 761 11.12 -12.92 15.35
N SER A 762 10.32 -13.60 14.53
CA SER A 762 10.14 -13.23 13.13
C SER A 762 9.60 -11.80 13.01
N TRP A 763 10.12 -11.03 12.05
CA TRP A 763 9.66 -9.68 11.79
C TRP A 763 8.18 -9.67 11.37
N PRO A 764 7.33 -8.83 12.01
CA PRO A 764 5.92 -8.70 11.65
C PRO A 764 5.72 -8.20 10.21
N SER A 765 4.56 -8.50 9.62
CA SER A 765 4.21 -7.98 8.29
C SER A 765 3.97 -6.47 8.32
N PRO A 766 4.19 -5.72 7.22
CA PRO A 766 3.90 -4.29 7.17
C PRO A 766 2.46 -3.97 7.63
N GLY A 767 2.31 -3.06 8.59
CA GLY A 767 1.03 -2.70 9.22
C GLY A 767 0.64 -3.54 10.44
N GLU A 768 1.33 -4.64 10.71
CA GLU A 768 1.13 -5.45 11.92
C GLU A 768 1.77 -4.78 13.14
N ARG A 769 1.16 -4.98 14.32
CA ARG A 769 1.62 -4.39 15.58
C ARG A 769 2.26 -5.43 16.47
N PHE A 770 3.47 -5.15 16.91
CA PHE A 770 4.21 -5.96 17.86
C PHE A 770 3.93 -5.56 19.31
N SER A 771 3.78 -6.55 20.17
CA SER A 771 3.48 -6.39 21.59
C SER A 771 4.76 -6.43 22.43
N PHE A 772 5.00 -5.41 23.25
CA PHE A 772 6.18 -5.35 24.13
C PHE A 772 5.89 -4.65 25.47
N VAL A 773 6.74 -4.88 26.45
CA VAL A 773 6.72 -4.24 27.79
C VAL A 773 8.13 -3.75 28.16
N VAL A 774 8.21 -2.84 29.13
CA VAL A 774 9.49 -2.32 29.64
C VAL A 774 9.79 -2.94 31.00
N ALA A 775 10.88 -3.72 31.06
CA ALA A 775 11.33 -4.41 32.25
C ALA A 775 12.34 -3.59 33.06
N GLU A 776 12.55 -3.98 34.33
CA GLU A 776 13.60 -3.43 35.17
C GLU A 776 14.98 -3.93 34.69
N GLY A 777 15.88 -2.98 34.44
CA GLY A 777 17.30 -3.26 34.14
C GLY A 777 18.26 -2.76 35.22
N PRO A 778 19.54 -3.15 35.16
CA PRO A 778 20.59 -2.59 36.02
C PRO A 778 20.62 -1.06 35.98
N PRO A 779 21.14 -0.38 37.02
CA PRO A 779 21.32 1.07 37.00
C PRO A 779 22.08 1.51 35.74
N GLY A 780 21.53 2.48 34.99
CA GLY A 780 22.14 2.96 33.74
C GLY A 780 21.77 2.18 32.46
N SER A 781 20.95 1.12 32.55
CA SER A 781 20.49 0.39 31.37
C SER A 781 19.75 1.27 30.36
N ARG A 782 20.05 1.12 29.06
CA ARG A 782 19.32 1.84 28.01
C ARG A 782 17.91 1.24 27.88
N LEU A 783 16.92 2.07 27.55
CA LEU A 783 15.54 1.61 27.31
C LEU A 783 15.46 0.52 26.24
N ALA A 784 16.39 0.55 25.29
CA ALA A 784 16.50 -0.43 24.22
C ALA A 784 16.78 -1.85 24.71
N ASP A 785 17.59 -1.96 25.77
CA ASP A 785 18.06 -3.24 26.26
C ASP A 785 17.01 -3.91 27.17
N VAL A 786 16.06 -3.11 27.69
CA VAL A 786 15.01 -3.53 28.63
C VAL A 786 13.61 -3.60 28.02
N ALA A 787 13.47 -3.37 26.71
CA ALA A 787 12.24 -3.61 25.97
C ALA A 787 12.13 -5.10 25.64
N VAL A 788 11.13 -5.78 26.21
CA VAL A 788 11.00 -7.24 26.15
C VAL A 788 9.60 -7.67 25.72
N ILE A 789 9.47 -8.92 25.26
CA ILE A 789 8.15 -9.50 24.98
C ILE A 789 7.38 -9.77 26.30
N PRO A 790 6.04 -9.67 26.32
CA PRO A 790 5.25 -9.91 27.53
C PRO A 790 5.51 -11.29 28.16
N ASP A 791 5.84 -12.29 27.35
CA ASP A 791 6.15 -13.65 27.80
C ASP A 791 7.39 -13.71 28.70
N GLU A 792 8.41 -12.87 28.48
CA GLU A 792 9.62 -12.82 29.33
C GLU A 792 9.31 -12.32 30.75
N VAL A 793 8.30 -11.46 30.92
CA VAL A 793 7.88 -10.91 32.23
C VAL A 793 6.90 -11.83 32.94
N THR A 794 6.17 -12.68 32.21
CA THR A 794 5.25 -13.67 32.80
C THR A 794 5.95 -14.96 33.23
N GLY A 795 7.27 -15.06 33.09
CA GLY A 795 8.07 -16.23 33.47
C GLY A 795 8.39 -17.20 32.33
N GLY A 796 8.12 -16.83 31.07
CA GLY A 796 8.56 -17.55 29.87
C GLY A 796 7.92 -18.93 29.64
N ARG A 797 8.09 -19.44 28.41
CA ARG A 797 7.89 -20.85 28.02
C ARG A 797 8.89 -21.75 28.80
N PRO A 798 8.61 -23.03 29.07
CA PRO A 798 9.68 -24.02 29.11
C PRO A 798 10.20 -24.21 27.67
N VAL A 799 10.95 -23.25 27.13
CA VAL A 799 11.79 -23.55 25.96
C VAL A 799 12.95 -24.37 26.48
N ALA A 800 13.39 -25.35 25.70
CA ALA A 800 14.62 -26.13 25.86
C ALA A 800 15.92 -25.30 26.07
N GLU A 801 15.83 -23.98 26.28
CA GLU A 801 16.91 -23.06 26.64
C GLU A 801 16.97 -22.80 28.16
N ALA A 802 16.60 -23.80 28.97
CA ALA A 802 17.08 -23.91 30.35
C ALA A 802 18.64 -23.95 30.41
N GLU A 803 19.32 -24.09 29.26
CA GLU A 803 20.76 -23.94 29.11
C GLU A 803 21.27 -22.48 29.23
N ALA A 804 20.39 -21.46 29.16
CA ALA A 804 20.81 -20.06 29.12
C ALA A 804 20.41 -19.22 30.35
N GLY A 805 20.41 -19.77 31.57
CA GLY A 805 20.63 -19.06 32.86
C GLY A 805 19.94 -17.71 33.19
N ARG A 806 18.93 -17.23 32.44
CA ARG A 806 18.36 -15.88 32.59
C ARG A 806 17.27 -15.84 33.66
N ALA A 807 17.43 -14.95 34.64
CA ALA A 807 16.47 -14.70 35.71
C ALA A 807 15.15 -14.10 35.19
N PRO A 808 14.00 -14.34 35.87
CA PRO A 808 12.71 -13.75 35.51
C PRO A 808 12.78 -12.22 35.60
N LEU A 809 12.27 -11.53 34.57
CA LEU A 809 12.27 -10.07 34.49
C LEU A 809 11.02 -9.49 35.17
N TYR A 810 11.18 -8.37 35.87
CA TYR A 810 10.07 -7.62 36.48
C TYR A 810 9.73 -6.38 35.65
N LEU A 811 8.48 -5.92 35.75
CA LEU A 811 8.02 -4.71 35.08
C LEU A 811 8.57 -3.46 35.78
N ASP A 812 9.12 -2.49 35.03
CA ASP A 812 9.63 -1.24 35.60
C ASP A 812 8.49 -0.24 35.87
N ILE A 813 7.90 -0.32 37.05
CA ILE A 813 6.77 0.54 37.44
C ILE A 813 7.12 2.02 37.45
N GLU A 814 8.33 2.37 37.89
CA GLU A 814 8.76 3.77 37.94
C GLU A 814 8.92 4.35 36.53
N TYR A 815 9.35 3.57 35.54
CA TYR A 815 9.32 3.98 34.13
C TYR A 815 7.90 4.36 33.68
N TYR A 816 6.89 3.54 33.97
CA TYR A 816 5.49 3.86 33.59
C TYR A 816 4.95 5.07 34.36
N LEU A 817 5.27 5.22 35.64
CA LEU A 817 4.82 6.36 36.44
C LEU A 817 5.50 7.67 36.01
N GLU A 818 6.83 7.69 35.94
CA GLU A 818 7.62 8.91 35.71
C GLU A 818 7.69 9.30 34.23
N ARG A 819 7.75 8.33 33.30
CA ARG A 819 7.95 8.60 31.86
C ARG A 819 6.68 8.49 31.01
N GLN A 820 5.66 7.74 31.43
CA GLN A 820 4.41 7.59 30.66
C GLN A 820 3.25 8.40 31.28
N MET A 821 2.87 8.09 32.52
CA MET A 821 1.72 8.71 33.18
C MET A 821 2.00 10.16 33.61
N GLY A 822 3.15 10.41 34.23
CA GLY A 822 3.53 11.72 34.75
C GLY A 822 3.50 12.85 33.70
N PRO A 823 4.18 12.71 32.54
CA PRO A 823 4.16 13.74 31.51
C PRO A 823 2.78 13.94 30.88
N THR A 824 1.97 12.89 30.85
CA THR A 824 0.62 12.92 30.28
C THR A 824 -0.36 13.67 31.19
N LEU A 825 -0.38 13.34 32.48
CA LEU A 825 -1.22 14.02 33.47
C LEU A 825 -0.76 15.47 33.68
N HIS A 826 0.56 15.69 33.79
CA HIS A 826 1.11 17.03 34.00
C HIS A 826 0.73 17.99 32.86
N ARG A 827 0.83 17.57 31.59
CA ARG A 827 0.45 18.41 30.43
C ARG A 827 -1.00 18.88 30.45
N LEU A 828 -1.91 18.08 31.01
CA LEU A 828 -3.33 18.42 31.11
C LEU A 828 -3.60 19.33 32.29
N PHE A 829 -3.13 18.95 33.48
CA PHE A 829 -3.48 19.65 34.71
C PHE A 829 -2.62 20.88 34.99
N MET A 830 -1.45 21.04 34.36
CA MET A 830 -0.68 22.28 34.43
C MET A 830 -1.44 23.51 33.90
N LEU A 831 -2.49 23.28 33.08
CA LEU A 831 -3.37 24.33 32.55
C LEU A 831 -4.34 24.87 33.62
N VAL A 832 -4.54 24.14 34.72
CA VAL A 832 -5.45 24.50 35.80
C VAL A 832 -4.71 25.42 36.78
N ARG A 833 -5.23 26.64 37.01
CA ARG A 833 -4.71 27.54 38.05
C ARG A 833 -5.44 27.32 39.37
N GLY A 834 -4.70 27.42 40.49
CA GLY A 834 -5.26 27.35 41.82
C GLY A 834 -6.18 28.55 42.16
N PRO A 835 -7.04 28.42 43.19
CA PRO A 835 -8.08 29.41 43.53
C PRO A 835 -7.56 30.82 43.88
N ASN A 836 -6.28 30.96 44.24
CA ASN A 836 -5.73 32.24 44.73
C ASN A 836 -4.93 33.03 43.69
N GLY A 837 -4.90 32.61 42.41
CA GLY A 837 -4.27 33.35 41.30
C GLY A 837 -2.74 33.55 41.37
N LEU A 838 -2.12 33.35 42.53
CA LEU A 838 -0.73 33.71 42.86
C LEU A 838 0.12 32.54 43.39
N GLN A 839 -0.43 31.33 43.56
CA GLN A 839 0.33 30.17 44.04
C GLN A 839 0.25 28.98 43.08
N GLY A 840 1.38 28.72 42.42
CA GLY A 840 1.82 27.41 41.90
C GLY A 840 1.03 26.83 40.74
N GLN A 841 1.68 26.61 39.60
CA GLN A 841 1.18 25.66 38.60
C GLN A 841 1.01 24.27 39.25
N VAL A 842 -0.09 23.57 38.93
CA VAL A 842 -0.33 22.21 39.41
C VAL A 842 0.76 21.29 38.85
N ASP A 843 1.68 20.85 39.70
CA ASP A 843 2.71 19.90 39.30
C ASP A 843 2.36 18.46 39.72
N VAL A 844 1.78 17.73 38.77
CA VAL A 844 1.45 16.31 38.96
C VAL A 844 2.70 15.43 39.11
N ARG A 845 3.84 15.81 38.53
CA ARG A 845 5.07 15.01 38.64
C ARG A 845 5.54 14.98 40.09
N ARG A 846 5.43 16.11 40.79
CA ARG A 846 5.67 16.19 42.23
C ARG A 846 4.75 15.26 43.01
N TRP A 847 3.46 15.19 42.68
CA TRP A 847 2.53 14.30 43.38
C TRP A 847 2.84 12.80 43.19
N ILE A 848 3.39 12.43 42.03
CA ILE A 848 3.85 11.05 41.77
C ILE A 848 5.18 10.75 42.49
N ALA A 849 6.05 11.75 42.59
CA ALA A 849 7.31 11.64 43.31
C ALA A 849 7.15 11.59 44.83
N GLU A 850 6.07 12.18 45.36
CA GLU A 850 5.68 12.08 46.77
C GLU A 850 5.30 10.63 47.14
N GLY A 851 5.83 10.15 48.27
CA GLY A 851 5.54 8.80 48.81
C GLY A 851 6.76 7.88 48.87
N PRO A 852 6.68 6.76 49.61
CA PRO A 852 7.77 5.79 49.70
C PRO A 852 7.99 5.12 48.34
N ARG A 853 9.21 5.17 47.83
CA ARG A 853 9.62 4.41 46.64
C ARG A 853 10.01 3.00 47.07
N PRO A 854 9.52 1.94 46.40
CA PRO A 854 10.02 0.59 46.67
C PRO A 854 11.53 0.55 46.41
N LYS A 855 12.28 -0.16 47.27
CA LYS A 855 13.70 -0.40 46.99
C LYS A 855 13.79 -1.18 45.68
N ARG A 856 14.52 -0.63 44.70
CA ARG A 856 14.75 -1.29 43.42
C ARG A 856 15.31 -2.68 43.69
N ARG A 857 14.72 -3.71 43.09
CA ARG A 857 15.21 -5.09 43.25
C ARG A 857 16.60 -5.14 42.64
N ASP A 858 17.54 -5.78 43.33
CA ASP A 858 18.89 -5.95 42.79
C ASP A 858 18.86 -7.09 41.75
N VAL A 859 18.42 -6.74 40.53
CA VAL A 859 18.29 -7.66 39.40
C VAL A 859 19.64 -8.31 39.06
N ALA A 860 20.77 -7.62 39.33
CA ALA A 860 22.11 -8.16 39.15
C ALA A 860 22.43 -9.23 40.20
N ALA A 861 22.10 -9.00 41.48
CA ALA A 861 22.23 -10.03 42.52
C ALA A 861 21.32 -11.24 42.28
N MET A 862 20.12 -11.05 41.70
CA MET A 862 19.21 -12.15 41.33
C MET A 862 19.71 -12.96 40.11
N ALA A 863 20.34 -12.32 39.13
CA ALA A 863 20.95 -13.00 37.97
C ALA A 863 22.25 -13.75 38.32
N LEU A 864 23.00 -13.27 39.31
CA LEU A 864 24.15 -13.98 39.88
C LEU A 864 23.75 -15.23 40.68
N GLN A 865 22.51 -15.30 41.17
CA GLN A 865 21.99 -16.45 41.92
C GLN A 865 21.62 -17.65 41.04
N SER A 866 21.39 -17.46 39.73
CA SER A 866 20.90 -18.50 38.82
C SER A 866 21.98 -19.26 38.04
N SER A 867 23.27 -18.96 38.21
CA SER A 867 24.34 -19.41 37.30
C SER A 867 25.36 -20.41 37.86
N SER A 868 25.15 -21.02 39.03
CA SER A 868 25.92 -22.23 39.41
C SER A 868 25.26 -23.04 40.54
N SER A 869 25.41 -24.38 40.51
CA SER A 869 25.04 -25.26 41.62
C SER A 869 25.82 -24.95 42.92
N ALA A 870 27.01 -24.35 42.80
CA ALA A 870 27.82 -23.87 43.93
C ALA A 870 27.27 -22.56 44.54
N SER A 871 26.71 -21.66 43.74
CA SER A 871 26.09 -20.40 44.23
C SER A 871 24.73 -20.63 44.88
N ALA A 872 24.02 -21.71 44.56
CA ALA A 872 22.79 -22.09 45.27
C ALA A 872 23.08 -22.48 46.74
N MET A 873 24.17 -23.21 47.01
CA MET A 873 24.61 -23.52 48.37
C MET A 873 25.14 -22.29 49.12
N LEU A 874 25.94 -21.44 48.46
CA LEU A 874 26.40 -20.18 49.05
C LEU A 874 25.26 -19.16 49.27
N SER A 875 24.24 -19.14 48.41
CA SER A 875 23.03 -18.30 48.57
C SER A 875 22.13 -18.81 49.70
N SER A 876 21.98 -20.13 49.87
CA SER A 876 21.35 -20.71 51.06
C SER A 876 22.08 -20.33 52.37
N MET A 877 23.37 -20.00 52.29
CA MET A 877 24.16 -19.53 53.43
C MET A 877 24.21 -17.99 53.55
N ALA A 878 24.03 -17.25 52.46
CA ALA A 878 24.09 -15.78 52.39
C ALA A 878 22.71 -15.08 52.41
N SER A 879 21.60 -15.81 52.23
CA SER A 879 20.27 -15.34 52.55
C SER A 879 20.16 -15.21 54.06
N GLY A 880 20.66 -14.09 54.59
CA GLY A 880 20.51 -13.74 56.00
C GLY A 880 19.05 -13.90 56.39
N TYR A 881 18.80 -14.73 57.39
CA TYR A 881 17.47 -15.10 57.88
C TYR A 881 16.62 -13.85 58.10
N SER A 882 15.58 -13.64 57.30
CA SER A 882 14.65 -12.54 57.52
C SER A 882 13.53 -12.97 58.46
N CYS A 883 13.29 -12.19 59.51
CA CYS A 883 12.16 -12.42 60.41
C CYS A 883 10.85 -12.49 59.63
N GLN A 884 10.08 -13.57 59.78
CA GLN A 884 8.80 -13.79 59.08
C GLN A 884 7.74 -12.73 59.44
N ALA A 885 7.88 -12.04 60.57
CA ALA A 885 6.95 -10.99 60.99
C ALA A 885 7.37 -9.57 60.61
N CYS A 886 8.67 -9.22 60.61
CA CYS A 886 9.12 -7.84 60.34
C CYS A 886 10.05 -7.69 59.14
N GLY A 887 10.48 -8.79 58.52
CA GLY A 887 11.38 -8.77 57.37
C GLY A 887 12.82 -8.33 57.66
N GLN A 888 13.18 -7.99 58.91
CA GLN A 888 14.56 -7.65 59.26
C GLN A 888 15.47 -8.87 59.06
N ARG A 889 16.57 -8.67 58.31
CA ARG A 889 17.65 -9.65 58.19
C ARG A 889 18.34 -9.79 59.54
N ALA A 890 18.43 -11.02 60.05
CA ALA A 890 19.16 -11.33 61.27
C ALA A 890 20.64 -11.01 61.07
N GLY A 891 21.23 -10.29 62.02
CA GLY A 891 22.68 -10.20 62.14
C GLY A 891 23.27 -11.58 62.43
N VAL A 892 24.55 -11.77 62.11
CA VAL A 892 25.29 -13.02 62.31
C VAL A 892 25.03 -13.56 63.73
N GLY A 893 24.47 -14.77 63.80
CA GLY A 893 24.24 -15.49 65.06
C GLY A 893 22.76 -15.68 65.41
N ILE A 894 22.39 -16.95 65.62
CA ILE A 894 21.13 -17.49 66.16
C ILE A 894 20.16 -18.02 65.09
N ARG A 895 20.33 -19.31 64.74
CA ARG A 895 19.26 -20.19 64.26
C ARG A 895 18.27 -20.41 65.41
N GLY A 896 17.31 -19.52 65.59
CA GLY A 896 16.11 -19.83 66.34
C GLY A 896 15.20 -20.72 65.49
N THR A 897 14.64 -21.78 66.07
CA THR A 897 13.71 -22.73 65.43
C THR A 897 12.39 -22.09 64.95
N ILE A 898 12.17 -20.78 65.18
CA ILE A 898 10.84 -20.15 65.26
C ILE A 898 10.52 -19.17 64.11
N GLY A 899 11.43 -18.88 63.19
CA GLY A 899 11.14 -17.98 62.04
C GLY A 899 11.15 -16.48 62.36
N LEU A 900 11.32 -16.09 63.63
CA LEU A 900 11.08 -14.73 64.13
C LEU A 900 12.34 -14.11 64.77
N CYS A 901 12.48 -12.78 64.72
CA CYS A 901 13.48 -12.07 65.50
C CYS A 901 13.05 -11.89 66.95
N ASN A 902 14.02 -11.71 67.86
CA ASN A 902 13.78 -11.52 69.30
C ASN A 902 12.77 -10.39 69.62
N HIS A 903 12.72 -9.34 68.79
CA HIS A 903 11.76 -8.25 68.97
C HIS A 903 10.33 -8.68 68.61
N CYS A 904 10.16 -9.41 67.51
CA CYS A 904 8.85 -9.93 67.10
C CYS A 904 8.34 -11.02 68.02
N GLN A 905 9.24 -11.85 68.56
CA GLN A 905 8.91 -12.89 69.53
C GLN A 905 8.34 -12.32 70.84
N ARG A 906 8.67 -11.08 71.21
CA ARG A 906 8.20 -10.41 72.45
C ARG A 906 6.86 -9.65 72.31
N GLY A 907 6.05 -9.95 71.29
CA GLY A 907 4.66 -9.46 71.19
C GLY A 907 4.28 -8.63 69.96
N ALA A 908 5.23 -8.33 69.05
CA ALA A 908 4.93 -7.59 67.81
C ALA A 908 4.72 -8.50 66.57
N ALA A 909 4.84 -9.83 66.71
CA ALA A 909 4.70 -10.77 65.60
C ALA A 909 3.25 -11.03 65.17
N VAL A 910 2.33 -11.14 66.13
CA VAL A 910 0.97 -11.68 65.89
C VAL A 910 0.19 -10.88 64.84
N PRO A 911 0.04 -9.54 64.94
CA PRO A 911 -0.72 -8.78 63.94
C PRO A 911 -0.08 -8.81 62.54
N ARG A 912 1.25 -8.85 62.47
CA ARG A 912 1.98 -8.87 61.19
C ARG A 912 1.96 -10.24 60.51
N LEU A 913 2.06 -11.31 61.29
CA LEU A 913 1.88 -12.68 60.81
C LEU A 913 0.44 -12.91 60.34
N LEU A 914 -0.54 -12.44 61.10
CA LEU A 914 -1.96 -12.53 60.74
C LEU A 914 -2.24 -11.79 59.42
N ASP A 915 -1.77 -10.55 59.27
CA ASP A 915 -1.89 -9.80 58.01
C ASP A 915 -1.22 -10.54 56.84
N GLY A 916 0.00 -11.05 57.04
CA GLY A 916 0.71 -11.85 56.04
C GLY A 916 -0.03 -13.13 55.63
N MET A 917 -0.63 -13.84 56.58
CA MET A 917 -1.44 -15.04 56.30
C MET A 917 -2.77 -14.71 55.62
N CYS A 918 -3.43 -13.61 56.01
CA CYS A 918 -4.62 -13.10 55.33
C CYS A 918 -4.31 -12.72 53.87
N GLN A 919 -3.19 -12.03 53.63
CA GLN A 919 -2.74 -11.70 52.28
C GLN A 919 -2.44 -12.96 51.46
N ARG A 920 -1.76 -13.95 52.06
CA ARG A 920 -1.51 -15.24 51.41
C ARG A 920 -2.81 -15.93 51.00
N GLY A 921 -3.76 -16.07 51.92
CA GLY A 921 -5.06 -16.70 51.65
C GLY A 921 -5.90 -15.94 50.61
N TYR A 922 -5.79 -14.61 50.57
CA TYR A 922 -6.40 -13.80 49.51
C TYR A 922 -5.87 -14.17 48.12
N TRP A 923 -4.55 -14.28 47.96
CA TRP A 923 -3.93 -14.63 46.69
C TRP A 923 -4.24 -16.08 46.28
N GLU A 924 -4.23 -17.03 47.21
CA GLU A 924 -4.59 -18.43 46.95
C GLU A 924 -6.04 -18.56 46.44
N LYS A 925 -7.01 -17.91 47.12
CA LYS A 925 -8.40 -17.85 46.65
C LYS A 925 -8.53 -17.20 45.27
N ARG A 926 -7.74 -16.16 45.00
CA ARG A 926 -7.76 -15.45 43.71
C ARG A 926 -7.21 -16.30 42.57
N ILE A 927 -6.16 -17.09 42.82
CA ILE A 927 -5.62 -18.06 41.86
C ILE A 927 -6.68 -19.12 41.57
N GLN A 928 -7.32 -19.67 42.61
CA GLN A 928 -8.37 -20.69 42.45
C GLN A 928 -9.54 -20.18 41.60
N GLY A 929 -10.05 -18.97 41.89
CA GLY A 929 -11.12 -18.38 41.07
C GLY A 929 -10.71 -18.14 39.61
N CYS A 930 -9.44 -17.81 39.35
CA CYS A 930 -8.95 -17.69 37.97
C CYS A 930 -8.86 -19.06 37.28
N ARG A 931 -8.41 -20.11 37.99
CA ARG A 931 -8.37 -21.49 37.48
C ARG A 931 -9.76 -21.98 37.09
N GLU A 932 -10.77 -21.74 37.92
CA GLU A 932 -12.16 -22.10 37.61
C GLU A 932 -12.68 -21.42 36.33
N MET A 933 -12.36 -20.14 36.14
CA MET A 933 -12.70 -19.43 34.89
C MET A 933 -11.96 -20.00 33.68
N CYS A 934 -10.67 -20.34 33.84
CA CYS A 934 -9.89 -20.94 32.76
C CYS A 934 -10.38 -22.35 32.42
N MET A 935 -10.73 -23.18 33.40
CA MET A 935 -11.31 -24.51 33.18
C MET A 935 -12.63 -24.43 32.39
N ARG A 936 -13.50 -23.46 32.70
CA ARG A 936 -14.74 -23.22 31.92
C ARG A 936 -14.45 -22.79 30.48
N CYS A 937 -13.36 -22.06 30.25
CA CYS A 937 -12.97 -21.58 28.92
C CYS A 937 -12.30 -22.68 28.08
N CYS A 938 -11.43 -23.50 28.69
CA CYS A 938 -10.63 -24.52 28.01
C CYS A 938 -11.35 -25.87 27.91
N ASN A 939 -12.38 -26.10 28.74
CA ASN A 939 -13.10 -27.37 28.87
C ASN A 939 -12.18 -28.58 29.17
N SER A 940 -11.00 -28.33 29.75
CA SER A 940 -9.98 -29.31 30.12
C SER A 940 -9.03 -28.70 31.17
N VAL A 941 -8.50 -29.54 32.07
CA VAL A 941 -7.52 -29.15 33.10
C VAL A 941 -6.12 -29.03 32.51
N ASP A 942 -5.71 -29.95 31.63
CA ASP A 942 -4.35 -29.96 31.06
C ASP A 942 -4.11 -28.73 30.17
N ILE A 943 -5.12 -28.33 29.40
CA ILE A 943 -5.06 -27.15 28.52
C ILE A 943 -5.04 -25.84 29.31
N GLU A 944 -5.53 -25.84 30.56
CA GLU A 944 -5.55 -24.66 31.43
C GLU A 944 -4.14 -24.23 31.88
N GLU A 945 -3.28 -25.21 32.18
CA GLU A 945 -1.91 -24.95 32.61
C GLU A 945 -1.04 -24.43 31.47
N ASP A 946 -1.30 -24.89 30.24
CA ASP A 946 -0.57 -24.48 29.03
C ASP A 946 -1.10 -23.20 28.36
N CYS A 947 -2.25 -22.67 28.78
CA CYS A 947 -2.85 -21.48 28.18
C CYS A 947 -2.00 -20.22 28.41
N ARG A 948 -1.44 -19.68 27.32
CA ARG A 948 -0.56 -18.49 27.27
C ARG A 948 -1.17 -17.30 26.53
N ASN A 949 -2.50 -17.19 26.48
CA ASN A 949 -3.16 -16.15 25.70
C ASN A 949 -2.88 -14.74 26.26
N ILE A 950 -1.97 -14.00 25.62
CA ILE A 950 -1.57 -12.63 25.98
C ILE A 950 -2.67 -11.57 25.76
N TYR A 951 -3.83 -11.94 25.22
CA TYR A 951 -5.00 -11.07 25.13
C TYR A 951 -6.03 -11.38 26.22
N CYS A 952 -5.81 -12.44 27.00
CA CYS A 952 -6.70 -12.83 28.09
C CYS A 952 -6.37 -12.08 29.37
N LYS A 953 -7.32 -11.28 29.87
CA LYS A 953 -7.17 -10.60 31.18
C LYS A 953 -7.08 -11.57 32.35
N VAL A 954 -7.72 -12.74 32.25
CA VAL A 954 -7.70 -13.77 33.32
C VAL A 954 -6.31 -14.39 33.44
N PHE A 955 -5.64 -14.64 32.32
CA PHE A 955 -4.26 -15.14 32.30
C PHE A 955 -3.32 -14.24 33.12
N PHE A 956 -3.29 -12.93 32.83
CA PHE A 956 -2.44 -12.00 33.58
C PHE A 956 -2.87 -11.80 35.04
N ARG A 957 -4.16 -11.90 35.36
CA ARG A 957 -4.63 -11.90 36.75
C ARG A 957 -4.12 -13.12 37.52
N LYS A 958 -4.11 -14.30 36.90
CA LYS A 958 -3.56 -15.55 37.45
C LYS A 958 -2.06 -15.41 37.70
N VAL A 959 -1.31 -14.98 36.68
CA VAL A 959 0.16 -14.80 36.76
C VAL A 959 0.54 -13.77 37.81
N ASN A 960 -0.11 -12.61 37.87
CA ASN A 960 0.19 -11.63 38.93
C ASN A 960 -0.10 -12.21 40.32
N ALA A 961 -1.23 -12.91 40.50
CA ALA A 961 -1.55 -13.53 41.79
C ALA A 961 -0.49 -14.58 42.20
N GLN A 962 0.05 -15.36 41.26
CA GLN A 962 1.16 -16.30 41.50
C GLN A 962 2.46 -15.58 41.87
N LEU A 963 2.79 -14.48 41.18
CA LEU A 963 3.97 -13.65 41.50
C LEU A 963 3.85 -13.00 42.89
N GLN A 964 2.67 -12.53 43.28
CA GLN A 964 2.44 -11.97 44.62
C GLN A 964 2.51 -13.06 45.70
N LEU A 965 1.92 -14.24 45.44
CA LEU A 965 1.96 -15.37 46.37
C LEU A 965 3.40 -15.87 46.62
N SER A 966 4.25 -15.86 45.60
CA SER A 966 5.67 -16.23 45.75
C SER A 966 6.51 -15.17 46.47
N ALA A 967 6.11 -13.90 46.41
CA ALA A 967 6.74 -12.81 47.16
C ALA A 967 6.32 -12.77 48.65
N CYS A 968 5.22 -13.40 49.03
CA CYS A 968 4.77 -13.48 50.42
C CYS A 968 5.74 -14.31 51.28
N VAL A 969 6.38 -13.66 52.27
CA VAL A 969 7.29 -14.30 53.24
C VAL A 969 6.53 -15.01 54.37
N ALA A 970 5.20 -14.82 54.46
CA ALA A 970 4.37 -15.37 55.51
C ALA A 970 4.31 -16.91 55.46
N PRO A 971 4.33 -17.59 56.63
CA PRO A 971 4.30 -19.04 56.70
C PRO A 971 2.95 -19.61 56.20
N LYS A 972 2.98 -20.83 55.65
CA LYS A 972 1.77 -21.54 55.17
C LYS A 972 0.83 -21.93 56.31
N SER A 973 1.37 -22.15 57.50
CA SER A 973 0.65 -22.53 58.71
C SER A 973 1.07 -21.62 59.85
N TRP A 974 0.20 -21.46 60.86
CA TRP A 974 0.56 -20.70 62.06
C TRP A 974 1.81 -21.32 62.70
N PRO A 975 2.84 -20.53 63.07
CA PRO A 975 4.03 -21.10 63.71
C PRO A 975 3.64 -21.64 65.08
N ALA A 976 3.91 -22.93 65.33
CA ALA A 976 3.56 -23.61 66.58
C ALA A 976 4.22 -23.00 67.83
N ALA A 977 5.25 -22.17 67.65
CA ALA A 977 6.04 -21.58 68.73
C ALA A 977 5.68 -20.12 69.05
N VAL A 978 4.55 -19.63 68.54
CA VAL A 978 3.93 -18.37 69.00
C VAL A 978 2.87 -18.78 70.02
N ASP A 979 3.30 -18.91 71.28
CA ASP A 979 2.37 -19.07 72.41
C ASP A 979 1.49 -17.83 72.51
N TRP A 980 0.20 -18.08 72.78
CA TRP A 980 -0.90 -17.12 72.75
C TRP A 980 -0.78 -16.00 73.78
#